data_AF-A0AAE9ZX07-F1
#
_entry.id   AF-A0AAE9ZX07-F1
#
_cell.length_a   1.000
_cell.length_b   1.000
_cell.length_c   1.000
_cell.angle_alpha   90.00
_cell.angle_beta   90.00
_cell.angle_gamma   90.00
#
_symmetry.space_group_name_H-M   'P 1'
#
loop_
_entity.id
_entity.type
_entity.pdbx_description
1 polymer ?
#
loop_
_entity_poly.entity_id
_entity_poly.type
_entity_poly.pdbx_seq_one_letter_code
_entity_poly.pdbx_strand_id
1 'polypeptide(L)'
;MSASASRCSRGRRLSRWLSMSLLLVAPALARPELGLQSWTCREMPFDDMVAFAAEQGITRVALYRAHIDPAAPSNVNASKFKVMRAAGIEPYTMYSAMGRNEDEDRQMFALAKLGGMKFLVVEPRDQSKWSELLATAKRQDLKLAVHNHWLETPYGDPATVHALLDQYPDLYVCLDIGWVTAAGFDAAEIFRSYGDRVVDLHFKDKTVQVGAEGKNTWVDQLPGEGDVNFAGVFKAIRETGWSGTMAIETDSADFAKDPRELVQRSINFFNAHWNGSGMPLGFDYTRDDGALPEQWPAGIGAPDRQTIEQESRALREELTQLRERLPAVDTADAEIYLNQALWALRFESSLSASQVALVTEALATGRERATALGEGKAPWRQDTGRILRGHRSAIDGSAQIYGVVVPENYDGKRPVRLDVVLHGSIPSTGGAAQLGFSNWFRRFGMGWRAPDADYIEVYPLGRVTNGYRFAGEADIFEAIEAVSREYNIDRDRVMLRGFSMGASGTWHVGLKNPDRFAALGPYMGYVDTRFFAEGEGNARLIRVGALPDHEERVLPTMDAVSYAANAGLIPVVAAMGERDPGVRNHAFMGLAMAKEELQMINLVAPGAGHRVALTTHREQVKLMNELAGEGTDRMRPEVRFVTYSLRYNRAYWVKLLGLNQHDARSEIVARATAPNEVTISRLQNITAFALAADRLDSRQPRVVLPGRTIELDRNLLHPDHGWVLQRTSKGWAQVAELPPAEAGAWRKRPGLQGPIDDAFTTPFLAVRGTGTPWHPAVAAAAEAELQRFAYQWSRYWVGEVPVKDDRDVTAEDIRTKNLILFGDPGSNAVLASMVAALPLGWTRETVAMNDQRYAADEHLPVLIHPNPLAGGADRYVVLNSGHTFGEAASSSVAYLNYARLGDWAVRHLGQSAPVAVGHFDEAWSY
;
A
#
# COMPACT_ATOMS: atom_id res chain seq x y z
N MET A 1 -38.01 -41.18 -47.17
CA MET A 1 -38.48 -42.13 -46.14
C MET A 1 -38.43 -41.37 -44.82
N SER A 2 -39.51 -40.70 -44.41
CA SER A 2 -40.64 -41.22 -43.60
C SER A 2 -40.31 -41.30 -42.10
N ALA A 3 -41.06 -40.70 -41.16
CA ALA A 3 -42.17 -39.74 -41.27
C ALA A 3 -42.44 -39.07 -39.90
N SER A 4 -42.98 -37.84 -39.92
CA SER A 4 -43.95 -37.22 -38.97
C SER A 4 -43.77 -37.27 -37.43
N ALA A 5 -44.29 -36.33 -36.61
CA ALA A 5 -44.71 -34.92 -36.77
C ALA A 5 -45.30 -34.40 -35.44
N SER A 6 -45.18 -33.09 -35.14
CA SER A 6 -46.04 -32.32 -34.19
C SER A 6 -45.95 -32.71 -32.69
N ARG A 7 -46.34 -31.94 -31.65
CA ARG A 7 -46.91 -30.57 -31.43
C ARG A 7 -46.66 -30.23 -29.93
N CYS A 8 -46.85 -29.02 -29.35
CA CYS A 8 -47.38 -27.75 -29.85
C CYS A 8 -46.57 -26.53 -29.32
N SER A 9 -47.05 -25.77 -28.31
CA SER A 9 -46.43 -24.51 -27.84
C SER A 9 -46.94 -24.00 -26.47
N ARG A 10 -46.16 -23.10 -25.85
CA ARG A 10 -46.52 -22.02 -24.88
C ARG A 10 -47.06 -22.37 -23.48
N GLY A 11 -46.43 -21.75 -22.45
CA GLY A 11 -47.03 -21.51 -21.14
C GLY A 11 -46.07 -20.84 -20.13
N ARG A 12 -46.30 -19.58 -19.75
CA ARG A 12 -45.53 -18.89 -18.68
C ARG A 12 -46.06 -19.26 -17.29
N ARG A 13 -45.16 -19.44 -16.30
CA ARG A 13 -45.26 -19.06 -14.86
C ARG A 13 -43.88 -19.31 -14.22
N LEU A 14 -43.08 -18.30 -13.88
CA LEU A 14 -43.12 -17.43 -12.68
C LEU A 14 -42.87 -18.14 -11.33
N SER A 15 -41.80 -17.68 -10.68
CA SER A 15 -41.55 -17.62 -9.22
C SER A 15 -41.66 -18.90 -8.38
N ARG A 16 -40.50 -19.41 -7.93
CA ARG A 16 -40.04 -19.37 -6.53
C ARG A 16 -38.81 -20.26 -6.34
N TRP A 17 -37.63 -19.63 -6.29
CA TRP A 17 -36.52 -20.15 -5.50
C TRP A 17 -36.23 -19.06 -4.47
N LEU A 18 -36.42 -19.37 -3.19
CA LEU A 18 -36.06 -18.47 -2.11
C LEU A 18 -34.53 -18.36 -2.08
N SER A 19 -34.03 -17.13 -2.01
CA SER A 19 -32.64 -16.88 -1.63
C SER A 19 -32.45 -17.34 -0.18
N MET A 20 -31.91 -18.54 0.03
CA MET A 20 -31.17 -18.82 1.26
C MET A 20 -29.80 -18.17 1.09
N SER A 21 -29.75 -16.88 1.45
CA SER A 21 -28.49 -16.17 1.65
C SER A 21 -27.76 -16.79 2.83
N LEU A 22 -26.94 -17.82 2.57
CA LEU A 22 -25.81 -18.08 3.46
C LEU A 22 -24.89 -16.87 3.34
N LEU A 23 -25.03 -15.94 4.28
CA LEU A 23 -23.94 -15.10 4.75
C LEU A 23 -22.85 -16.03 5.28
N LEU A 24 -22.06 -16.59 4.37
CA LEU A 24 -20.70 -17.00 4.65
C LEU A 24 -19.92 -15.71 4.92
N VAL A 25 -20.09 -15.21 6.14
CA VAL A 25 -19.15 -14.28 6.75
C VAL A 25 -17.80 -14.99 6.64
N ALA A 26 -16.93 -14.49 5.77
CA ALA A 26 -15.54 -14.92 5.76
C ALA A 26 -15.03 -14.74 7.19
N PRO A 27 -14.50 -15.78 7.85
CA PRO A 27 -13.99 -15.62 9.20
C PRO A 27 -12.92 -14.54 9.12
N ALA A 28 -13.14 -13.44 9.85
CA ALA A 28 -12.11 -12.42 10.00
C ALA A 28 -10.83 -13.12 10.45
N LEU A 29 -9.70 -12.84 9.78
CA LEU A 29 -8.41 -13.45 10.13
C LEU A 29 -8.21 -13.28 11.63
N ALA A 30 -8.18 -14.42 12.34
CA ALA A 30 -8.34 -14.43 13.78
C ALA A 30 -7.17 -13.65 14.41
N ARG A 31 -7.52 -12.59 15.15
CA ARG A 31 -6.58 -11.59 15.65
C ARG A 31 -6.32 -11.86 17.14
N PRO A 32 -5.05 -11.92 17.60
CA PRO A 32 -4.73 -11.87 19.01
C PRO A 32 -5.09 -10.48 19.57
N GLU A 33 -5.51 -10.45 20.82
CA GLU A 33 -5.88 -9.22 21.52
C GLU A 33 -4.80 -8.89 22.55
N LEU A 34 -4.40 -7.61 22.63
CA LEU A 34 -3.51 -7.16 23.69
C LEU A 34 -4.33 -6.94 24.96
N GLY A 35 -3.91 -7.54 26.07
CA GLY A 35 -4.53 -7.39 27.38
C GLY A 35 -3.52 -6.95 28.43
N LEU A 36 -3.95 -6.91 29.69
CA LEU A 36 -3.11 -6.57 30.83
C LEU A 36 -3.13 -7.68 31.87
N GLN A 37 -1.96 -8.13 32.32
CA GLN A 37 -1.83 -8.90 33.55
C GLN A 37 -1.84 -7.91 34.70
N SER A 38 -2.88 -7.93 35.53
CA SER A 38 -3.07 -6.92 36.57
C SER A 38 -1.99 -6.96 37.67
N TRP A 39 -1.13 -7.98 37.71
CA TRP A 39 0.14 -8.00 38.47
C TRP A 39 1.11 -6.88 38.10
N THR A 40 1.05 -6.38 36.85
CA THR A 40 1.74 -5.16 36.39
C THR A 40 1.33 -3.93 37.21
N CYS A 41 0.08 -3.90 37.66
CA CYS A 41 -0.50 -2.82 38.47
C CYS A 41 -0.53 -3.18 39.96
N ARG A 42 0.37 -4.04 40.47
CA ARG A 42 0.27 -4.58 41.84
C ARG A 42 0.38 -3.56 42.98
N GLU A 43 0.98 -2.39 42.72
CA GLU A 43 1.02 -1.28 43.68
C GLU A 43 -0.26 -0.41 43.65
N MET A 44 -1.20 -0.68 42.73
CA MET A 44 -2.47 0.03 42.62
C MET A 44 -3.59 -0.70 43.40
N PRO A 45 -4.50 0.04 44.04
CA PRO A 45 -5.82 -0.49 44.44
C PRO A 45 -6.63 -1.01 43.24
N PHE A 46 -7.60 -1.89 43.51
CA PHE A 46 -8.45 -2.48 42.46
C PHE A 46 -9.16 -1.44 41.57
N ASP A 47 -9.77 -0.41 42.15
CA ASP A 47 -10.51 0.59 41.39
C ASP A 47 -9.57 1.46 40.53
N ASP A 48 -8.36 1.76 41.03
CA ASP A 48 -7.33 2.50 40.29
C ASP A 48 -6.77 1.66 39.13
N MET A 49 -6.59 0.34 39.31
CA MET A 49 -6.22 -0.57 38.22
C MET A 49 -7.30 -0.63 37.13
N VAL A 50 -8.59 -0.66 37.51
CA VAL A 50 -9.70 -0.62 36.53
C VAL A 50 -9.72 0.71 35.78
N ALA A 51 -9.57 1.84 36.49
CA ALA A 51 -9.51 3.17 35.88
C ALA A 51 -8.31 3.30 34.93
N PHE A 52 -7.13 2.85 35.36
CA PHE A 52 -5.91 2.82 34.55
C PHE A 52 -6.08 1.96 33.28
N ALA A 53 -6.58 0.73 33.41
CA ALA A 53 -6.79 -0.15 32.25
C ALA A 53 -7.77 0.46 31.24
N ALA A 54 -8.86 1.08 31.71
CA ALA A 54 -9.80 1.79 30.84
C ALA A 54 -9.17 3.04 30.17
N GLU A 55 -8.36 3.82 30.92
CA GLU A 55 -7.64 4.99 30.40
C GLU A 55 -6.61 4.59 29.32
N GLN A 56 -5.94 3.46 29.48
CA GLN A 56 -5.01 2.91 28.49
C GLN A 56 -5.72 2.18 27.32
N GLY A 57 -7.07 2.14 27.30
CA GLY A 57 -7.85 1.46 26.26
C GLY A 57 -7.76 -0.07 26.28
N ILE A 58 -7.34 -0.67 27.40
CA ILE A 58 -7.27 -2.13 27.57
C ILE A 58 -8.64 -2.68 27.94
N THR A 59 -9.19 -3.54 27.07
CA THR A 59 -10.50 -4.17 27.27
C THR A 59 -10.44 -5.54 27.94
N ARG A 60 -9.25 -6.12 28.16
CA ARG A 60 -9.08 -7.49 28.70
C ARG A 60 -8.02 -7.54 29.80
N VAL A 61 -8.42 -8.03 30.98
CA VAL A 61 -7.55 -8.09 32.17
C VAL A 61 -7.49 -9.51 32.72
N ALA A 62 -6.27 -10.01 32.90
CA ALA A 62 -5.97 -11.20 33.69
C ALA A 62 -5.78 -10.78 35.16
N LEU A 63 -6.44 -11.49 36.07
CA LEU A 63 -6.50 -11.11 37.48
C LEU A 63 -5.43 -11.79 38.34
N TYR A 64 -5.00 -11.10 39.39
CA TYR A 64 -4.24 -11.67 40.50
C TYR A 64 -4.89 -11.38 41.86
N ARG A 65 -4.51 -12.17 42.87
CA ARG A 65 -5.20 -12.32 44.16
C ARG A 65 -5.45 -11.07 45.01
N ALA A 66 -4.70 -9.98 44.87
CA ALA A 66 -4.96 -8.77 45.66
C ALA A 66 -6.00 -7.84 45.02
N HIS A 67 -6.16 -7.92 43.70
CA HIS A 67 -7.23 -7.21 42.98
C HIS A 67 -8.58 -7.91 43.14
N ILE A 68 -8.61 -9.24 43.05
CA ILE A 68 -9.78 -10.06 43.40
C ILE A 68 -9.33 -11.23 44.27
N ASP A 69 -9.92 -11.33 45.46
CA ASP A 69 -9.67 -12.39 46.44
C ASP A 69 -10.70 -13.52 46.26
N PRO A 70 -10.28 -14.76 45.92
CA PRO A 70 -11.18 -15.91 45.79
C PRO A 70 -11.94 -16.26 47.06
N ALA A 71 -11.38 -15.96 48.24
CA ALA A 71 -12.01 -16.23 49.53
C ALA A 71 -13.06 -15.17 49.92
N ALA A 72 -13.11 -14.03 49.22
CA ALA A 72 -14.06 -12.96 49.53
C ALA A 72 -15.52 -13.37 49.23
N PRO A 73 -16.50 -12.86 49.98
CA PRO A 73 -17.92 -13.14 49.75
C PRO A 73 -18.35 -12.87 48.30
N SER A 74 -19.19 -13.74 47.74
CA SER A 74 -19.53 -13.72 46.31
C SER A 74 -20.18 -12.41 45.85
N ASN A 75 -20.89 -11.69 46.71
CA ASN A 75 -21.44 -10.37 46.43
C ASN A 75 -20.35 -9.28 46.26
N VAL A 76 -19.21 -9.40 46.95
CA VAL A 76 -18.07 -8.48 46.79
C VAL A 76 -17.42 -8.68 45.43
N ASN A 77 -17.10 -9.93 45.08
CA ASN A 77 -16.49 -10.24 43.78
C ASN A 77 -17.44 -10.00 42.61
N ALA A 78 -18.75 -10.27 42.76
CA ALA A 78 -19.76 -9.90 41.77
C ALA A 78 -19.83 -8.38 41.54
N SER A 79 -19.67 -7.58 42.60
CA SER A 79 -19.63 -6.12 42.50
C SER A 79 -18.37 -5.65 41.76
N LYS A 80 -17.20 -6.21 42.07
CA LYS A 80 -15.94 -5.93 41.34
C LYS A 80 -16.03 -6.28 39.85
N PHE A 81 -16.55 -7.46 39.50
CA PHE A 81 -16.79 -7.81 38.09
C PHE A 81 -17.81 -6.90 37.39
N LYS A 82 -18.79 -6.36 38.13
CA LYS A 82 -19.72 -5.34 37.59
C LYS A 82 -18.99 -4.02 37.31
N VAL A 83 -18.07 -3.58 38.18
CA VAL A 83 -17.24 -2.38 37.97
C VAL A 83 -16.36 -2.54 36.73
N MET A 84 -15.65 -3.66 36.58
CA MET A 84 -14.85 -3.94 35.36
C MET A 84 -15.69 -3.88 34.09
N ARG A 85 -16.82 -4.61 34.04
CA ARG A 85 -17.69 -4.63 32.85
C ARG A 85 -18.33 -3.27 32.55
N ALA A 86 -18.61 -2.45 33.57
CA ALA A 86 -19.09 -1.08 33.39
C ALA A 86 -18.01 -0.14 32.80
N ALA A 87 -16.73 -0.42 33.04
CA ALA A 87 -15.59 0.25 32.42
C ALA A 87 -15.19 -0.35 31.05
N GLY A 88 -15.98 -1.28 30.49
CA GLY A 88 -15.68 -1.94 29.21
C GLY A 88 -14.64 -3.07 29.30
N ILE A 89 -14.32 -3.55 30.50
CA ILE A 89 -13.24 -4.52 30.74
C ILE A 89 -13.79 -5.93 31.01
N GLU A 90 -13.27 -6.91 30.27
CA GLU A 90 -13.49 -8.34 30.47
C GLU A 90 -12.44 -8.95 31.43
N PRO A 91 -12.87 -9.51 32.59
CA PRO A 91 -12.02 -10.34 33.45
C PRO A 91 -11.92 -11.76 32.86
N TYR A 92 -11.08 -11.96 31.84
CA TYR A 92 -11.11 -13.18 31.02
C TYR A 92 -10.43 -14.40 31.66
N THR A 93 -9.48 -14.19 32.58
CA THR A 93 -8.77 -15.26 33.32
C THR A 93 -8.20 -14.76 34.65
N MET A 94 -7.64 -15.67 35.46
CA MET A 94 -6.95 -15.38 36.72
C MET A 94 -5.79 -16.36 36.96
N TYR A 95 -4.68 -15.88 37.49
CA TYR A 95 -3.56 -16.71 37.95
C TYR A 95 -3.80 -17.26 39.38
N SER A 96 -3.51 -18.55 39.60
CA SER A 96 -3.42 -19.14 40.95
C SER A 96 -2.49 -20.36 40.96
N ALA A 97 -1.73 -20.54 42.05
CA ALA A 97 -0.91 -21.76 42.19
C ALA A 97 -1.77 -23.04 42.15
N MET A 98 -2.93 -23.06 42.83
CA MET A 98 -3.80 -24.24 43.00
C MET A 98 -3.11 -25.51 43.55
N GLY A 99 -3.90 -26.55 43.86
CA GLY A 99 -3.42 -27.87 44.27
C GLY A 99 -2.80 -27.93 45.67
N ARG A 100 -2.93 -26.86 46.47
CA ARG A 100 -2.43 -26.80 47.86
C ARG A 100 -3.52 -27.06 48.90
N ASN A 101 -4.76 -26.70 48.60
CA ASN A 101 -5.88 -26.71 49.51
C ASN A 101 -7.20 -26.82 48.72
N GLU A 102 -7.98 -27.87 48.96
CA GLU A 102 -9.23 -28.16 48.25
C GLU A 102 -10.31 -27.07 48.45
N ASP A 103 -10.30 -26.34 49.57
CA ASP A 103 -11.21 -25.21 49.80
C ASP A 103 -10.82 -23.99 48.94
N GLU A 104 -9.52 -23.68 48.84
CA GLU A 104 -8.99 -22.60 47.97
C GLU A 104 -9.22 -22.93 46.50
N ASP A 105 -9.00 -24.19 46.10
CA ASP A 105 -9.24 -24.63 44.72
C ASP A 105 -10.73 -24.53 44.35
N ARG A 106 -11.63 -24.90 45.28
CA ARG A 106 -13.08 -24.76 45.11
C ARG A 106 -13.50 -23.28 45.00
N GLN A 107 -12.91 -22.40 45.80
CA GLN A 107 -13.13 -20.95 45.74
C GLN A 107 -12.69 -20.37 44.40
N MET A 108 -11.51 -20.75 43.89
CA MET A 108 -11.02 -20.36 42.56
C MET A 108 -11.98 -20.76 41.45
N PHE A 109 -12.45 -22.01 41.42
CA PHE A 109 -13.41 -22.45 40.40
C PHE A 109 -14.75 -21.71 40.50
N ALA A 110 -15.27 -21.48 41.71
CA ALA A 110 -16.49 -20.72 41.93
C ALA A 110 -16.35 -19.25 41.48
N LEU A 111 -15.18 -18.63 41.73
CA LEU A 111 -14.85 -17.29 41.28
C LEU A 111 -14.76 -17.20 39.74
N ALA A 112 -14.09 -18.14 39.09
CA ALA A 112 -13.96 -18.19 37.63
C ALA A 112 -15.34 -18.19 36.95
N LYS A 113 -16.26 -19.02 37.47
CA LYS A 113 -17.65 -19.10 37.02
C LYS A 113 -18.44 -17.80 37.26
N LEU A 114 -18.16 -17.07 38.35
CA LEU A 114 -18.76 -15.77 38.65
C LEU A 114 -18.22 -14.65 37.74
N GLY A 115 -16.94 -14.72 37.39
CA GLY A 115 -16.27 -13.83 36.44
C GLY A 115 -16.69 -14.07 34.99
N GLY A 116 -17.16 -15.28 34.66
CA GLY A 116 -17.47 -15.70 33.30
C GLY A 116 -16.25 -16.20 32.52
N MET A 117 -15.14 -16.45 33.22
CA MET A 117 -13.87 -16.92 32.67
C MET A 117 -14.04 -18.25 31.95
N LYS A 118 -13.20 -18.50 30.93
CA LYS A 118 -13.20 -19.76 30.16
C LYS A 118 -12.01 -20.66 30.47
N PHE A 119 -10.98 -20.09 31.10
CA PHE A 119 -9.84 -20.83 31.60
C PHE A 119 -9.30 -20.17 32.87
N LEU A 120 -8.45 -20.89 33.59
CA LEU A 120 -7.61 -20.37 34.67
C LEU A 120 -6.15 -20.61 34.31
N VAL A 121 -5.28 -19.67 34.66
CA VAL A 121 -3.82 -19.81 34.56
C VAL A 121 -3.33 -20.39 35.89
N VAL A 122 -2.61 -21.51 35.86
CA VAL A 122 -2.31 -22.27 37.09
C VAL A 122 -0.88 -22.83 37.16
N GLU A 123 -0.38 -23.00 38.38
CA GLU A 123 0.99 -23.44 38.65
C GLU A 123 1.08 -24.36 39.91
N PRO A 124 0.49 -25.57 39.87
CA PRO A 124 0.46 -26.45 41.04
C PRO A 124 1.86 -26.97 41.32
N ARG A 125 2.38 -26.74 42.53
CA ARG A 125 3.75 -27.18 42.90
C ARG A 125 3.89 -28.70 43.00
N ASP A 126 2.80 -29.39 43.31
CA ASP A 126 2.71 -30.85 43.28
C ASP A 126 2.07 -31.28 41.96
N GLN A 127 2.88 -31.79 41.04
CA GLN A 127 2.41 -32.25 39.72
C GLN A 127 1.45 -33.44 39.80
N SER A 128 1.37 -34.16 40.93
CA SER A 128 0.38 -35.24 41.09
C SER A 128 -1.06 -34.73 41.10
N LYS A 129 -1.27 -33.44 41.40
CA LYS A 129 -2.59 -32.80 41.44
C LYS A 129 -3.21 -32.51 40.07
N TRP A 130 -2.45 -32.58 38.98
CA TRP A 130 -2.97 -32.28 37.63
C TRP A 130 -4.21 -33.09 37.25
N SER A 131 -4.21 -34.40 37.53
CA SER A 131 -5.35 -35.28 37.21
C SER A 131 -6.64 -34.86 37.94
N GLU A 132 -6.53 -34.50 39.22
CA GLU A 132 -7.66 -34.06 40.06
C GLU A 132 -8.20 -32.69 39.63
N LEU A 133 -7.29 -31.74 39.39
CA LEU A 133 -7.61 -30.38 38.97
C LEU A 133 -8.26 -30.35 37.59
N LEU A 134 -7.70 -31.06 36.60
CA LEU A 134 -8.26 -31.15 35.24
C LEU A 134 -9.61 -31.85 35.22
N ALA A 135 -9.77 -32.95 35.96
CA ALA A 135 -11.07 -33.61 36.10
C ALA A 135 -12.12 -32.69 36.73
N THR A 136 -11.73 -31.79 37.64
CA THR A 136 -12.62 -30.81 38.26
C THR A 136 -12.96 -29.66 37.33
N ALA A 137 -11.98 -29.11 36.61
CA ALA A 137 -12.19 -28.05 35.62
C ALA A 137 -13.13 -28.51 34.50
N LYS A 138 -12.93 -29.74 33.99
CA LYS A 138 -13.79 -30.38 32.98
C LYS A 138 -15.24 -30.53 33.42
N ARG A 139 -15.50 -30.83 34.70
CA ARG A 139 -16.87 -30.85 35.28
C ARG A 139 -17.51 -29.46 35.39
N GLN A 140 -16.74 -28.39 35.26
CA GLN A 140 -17.21 -27.00 35.39
C GLN A 140 -17.18 -26.21 34.08
N ASP A 141 -16.92 -26.86 32.94
CA ASP A 141 -16.74 -26.20 31.62
C ASP A 141 -15.62 -25.13 31.64
N LEU A 142 -14.53 -25.44 32.34
CA LEU A 142 -13.33 -24.61 32.46
C LEU A 142 -12.11 -25.36 31.95
N LYS A 143 -11.20 -24.65 31.28
CA LYS A 143 -9.85 -25.13 30.94
C LYS A 143 -8.85 -24.72 32.02
N LEU A 144 -7.75 -25.47 32.17
CA LEU A 144 -6.59 -25.05 32.95
C LEU A 144 -5.39 -24.86 32.02
N ALA A 145 -4.69 -23.75 32.18
CA ALA A 145 -3.51 -23.39 31.42
C ALA A 145 -2.29 -23.37 32.35
N VAL A 146 -1.28 -24.22 32.12
CA VAL A 146 -0.03 -24.16 32.88
C VAL A 146 0.77 -22.91 32.49
N HIS A 147 1.31 -22.22 33.49
CA HIS A 147 2.19 -21.06 33.30
C HIS A 147 3.65 -21.43 33.55
N ASN A 148 4.55 -20.97 32.68
CA ASN A 148 5.99 -21.18 32.80
C ASN A 148 6.68 -19.97 33.47
N HIS A 149 7.66 -20.25 34.31
CA HIS A 149 8.49 -19.27 35.00
C HIS A 149 9.98 -19.54 34.71
N TRP A 150 10.89 -19.01 35.54
CA TRP A 150 12.33 -19.30 35.53
C TRP A 150 12.64 -20.82 35.54
N LEU A 151 13.76 -21.22 34.93
CA LEU A 151 14.20 -22.62 34.71
C LEU A 151 14.20 -23.52 35.96
N GLU A 152 14.45 -22.97 37.16
CA GLU A 152 14.44 -23.74 38.42
C GLU A 152 13.02 -23.95 39.01
N THR A 153 11.97 -23.44 38.35
CA THR A 153 10.57 -23.68 38.74
C THR A 153 10.03 -24.97 38.12
N PRO A 154 8.95 -25.57 38.66
CA PRO A 154 8.43 -26.87 38.19
C PRO A 154 7.99 -26.93 36.72
N TYR A 155 7.87 -25.78 36.04
CA TYR A 155 7.42 -25.64 34.66
C TYR A 155 8.34 -24.71 33.83
N GLY A 156 9.53 -24.39 34.33
CA GLY A 156 10.46 -23.47 33.65
C GLY A 156 11.20 -24.09 32.46
N ASP A 157 11.35 -25.40 32.43
CA ASP A 157 11.87 -26.15 31.29
C ASP A 157 10.71 -26.55 30.34
N PRO A 158 10.70 -26.09 29.07
CA PRO A 158 9.72 -26.48 28.07
C PRO A 158 9.57 -28.00 27.88
N ALA A 159 10.62 -28.79 28.10
CA ALA A 159 10.54 -30.26 28.03
C ALA A 159 9.61 -30.84 29.11
N THR A 160 9.54 -30.20 30.28
CA THR A 160 8.60 -30.61 31.36
C THR A 160 7.16 -30.29 30.97
N VAL A 161 6.92 -29.12 30.36
CA VAL A 161 5.59 -28.74 29.85
C VAL A 161 5.14 -29.67 28.72
N HIS A 162 6.04 -30.04 27.79
CA HIS A 162 5.75 -31.05 26.76
C HIS A 162 5.32 -32.39 27.36
N ALA A 163 6.07 -32.92 28.32
CA ALA A 163 5.72 -34.19 28.98
C ALA A 163 4.34 -34.15 29.66
N LEU A 164 3.95 -32.99 30.21
CA LEU A 164 2.62 -32.79 30.79
C LEU A 164 1.52 -32.66 29.73
N LEU A 165 1.78 -32.01 28.59
CA LEU A 165 0.82 -31.91 27.48
C LEU A 165 0.55 -33.26 26.80
N ASP A 166 1.56 -34.14 26.76
CA ASP A 166 1.46 -35.53 26.32
C ASP A 166 0.69 -36.39 27.32
N GLN A 167 0.96 -36.22 28.63
CA GLN A 167 0.27 -36.96 29.70
C GLN A 167 -1.20 -36.53 29.86
N TYR A 168 -1.51 -35.26 29.64
CA TYR A 168 -2.81 -34.65 29.94
C TYR A 168 -3.40 -33.93 28.71
N PRO A 169 -4.22 -34.59 27.88
CA PRO A 169 -4.81 -34.00 26.68
C PRO A 169 -5.74 -32.79 26.93
N ASP A 170 -6.33 -32.67 28.14
CA ASP A 170 -7.21 -31.56 28.52
C ASP A 170 -6.45 -30.33 29.09
N LEU A 171 -5.10 -30.38 29.20
CA LEU A 171 -4.25 -29.28 29.67
C LEU A 171 -4.05 -28.23 28.56
N TYR A 172 -3.85 -26.96 28.92
CA TYR A 172 -3.47 -25.88 28.01
C TYR A 172 -2.24 -25.13 28.54
N VAL A 173 -1.75 -24.12 27.82
CA VAL A 173 -0.57 -23.32 28.18
C VAL A 173 -0.89 -21.83 28.20
N CYS A 174 -0.41 -21.15 29.23
CA CYS A 174 -0.18 -19.71 29.27
C CYS A 174 1.33 -19.50 29.08
N LEU A 175 1.73 -19.02 27.90
CA LEU A 175 3.14 -18.94 27.52
C LEU A 175 3.75 -17.61 27.97
N ASP A 176 4.69 -17.64 28.91
CA ASP A 176 5.50 -16.47 29.25
C ASP A 176 6.76 -16.43 28.38
N ILE A 177 6.70 -15.62 27.31
CA ILE A 177 7.78 -15.51 26.34
C ILE A 177 9.06 -14.92 26.95
N GLY A 178 8.92 -14.05 27.95
CA GLY A 178 10.07 -13.47 28.66
C GLY A 178 10.80 -14.52 29.48
N TRP A 179 10.07 -15.34 30.25
CA TRP A 179 10.67 -16.42 31.02
C TRP A 179 11.22 -17.56 30.15
N VAL A 180 10.58 -17.90 29.02
CA VAL A 180 11.15 -18.87 28.05
C VAL A 180 12.49 -18.37 27.50
N THR A 181 12.58 -17.10 27.11
CA THR A 181 13.83 -16.50 26.64
C THR A 181 14.90 -16.43 27.74
N ALA A 182 14.53 -16.05 28.96
CA ALA A 182 15.45 -16.08 30.11
C ALA A 182 15.95 -17.50 30.44
N ALA A 183 15.14 -18.54 30.22
CA ALA A 183 15.55 -19.94 30.36
C ALA A 183 16.48 -20.42 29.22
N GLY A 184 16.75 -19.59 28.19
CA GLY A 184 17.68 -19.87 27.10
C GLY A 184 17.04 -20.47 25.84
N PHE A 185 15.72 -20.41 25.69
CA PHE A 185 14.97 -20.98 24.56
C PHE A 185 14.37 -19.90 23.66
N ASP A 186 14.19 -20.19 22.37
CA ASP A 186 13.47 -19.30 21.45
C ASP A 186 11.95 -19.41 21.68
N ALA A 187 11.34 -18.32 22.16
CA ALA A 187 9.92 -18.27 22.47
C ALA A 187 9.00 -18.54 21.27
N ALA A 188 9.44 -18.27 20.04
CA ALA A 188 8.69 -18.56 18.82
C ALA A 188 8.77 -20.04 18.42
N GLU A 189 9.88 -20.71 18.70
CA GLU A 189 9.97 -22.17 18.54
C GLU A 189 9.11 -22.90 19.56
N ILE A 190 9.18 -22.49 20.84
CA ILE A 190 8.33 -23.05 21.91
C ILE A 190 6.84 -22.78 21.67
N PHE A 191 6.46 -21.58 21.21
CA PHE A 191 5.07 -21.30 20.82
C PHE A 191 4.57 -22.27 19.73
N ARG A 192 5.39 -22.52 18.70
CA ARG A 192 5.04 -23.49 17.63
C ARG A 192 4.97 -24.92 18.15
N SER A 193 5.84 -25.31 19.08
CA SER A 193 5.91 -26.69 19.58
C SER A 193 4.70 -27.05 20.45
N TYR A 194 4.10 -26.09 21.17
CA TYR A 194 2.86 -26.30 21.93
C TYR A 194 1.59 -26.24 21.06
N GLY A 195 1.65 -25.67 19.85
CA GLY A 195 0.55 -25.70 18.88
C GLY A 195 -0.76 -25.08 19.38
N ASP A 196 -1.88 -25.78 19.19
CA ASP A 196 -3.23 -25.33 19.58
C ASP A 196 -3.48 -25.35 21.11
N ARG A 197 -2.50 -25.79 21.90
CA ARG A 197 -2.59 -25.85 23.36
C ARG A 197 -2.30 -24.50 24.03
N VAL A 198 -1.70 -23.53 23.32
CA VAL A 198 -1.52 -22.17 23.85
C VAL A 198 -2.85 -21.42 23.82
N VAL A 199 -3.36 -21.02 24.98
CA VAL A 199 -4.63 -20.24 25.09
C VAL A 199 -4.41 -18.80 25.53
N ASP A 200 -3.23 -18.52 26.09
CA ASP A 200 -2.85 -17.23 26.66
C ASP A 200 -1.33 -17.03 26.55
N LEU A 201 -0.88 -15.78 26.59
CA LEU A 201 0.53 -15.44 26.43
C LEU A 201 0.88 -14.22 27.28
N HIS A 202 1.81 -14.34 28.22
CA HIS A 202 2.30 -13.18 28.98
C HIS A 202 3.32 -12.41 28.13
N PHE A 203 2.96 -11.18 27.78
CA PHE A 203 3.70 -10.29 26.89
C PHE A 203 4.69 -9.44 27.71
N LYS A 204 5.95 -9.86 27.66
CA LYS A 204 7.05 -9.35 28.50
C LYS A 204 8.36 -9.48 27.73
N ASP A 205 9.24 -8.49 27.87
CA ASP A 205 10.60 -8.53 27.34
C ASP A 205 11.61 -8.64 28.49
N LYS A 206 12.73 -9.35 28.29
CA LYS A 206 13.77 -9.55 29.31
C LYS A 206 15.15 -9.57 28.69
N THR A 207 16.13 -8.96 29.36
CA THR A 207 17.56 -9.14 29.05
C THR A 207 18.19 -10.18 29.99
N VAL A 208 19.03 -11.04 29.43
CA VAL A 208 19.92 -11.97 30.15
C VAL A 208 21.30 -11.35 30.34
N GLN A 209 21.64 -10.99 31.57
CA GLN A 209 22.99 -10.53 31.91
C GLN A 209 23.78 -11.68 32.56
N VAL A 210 24.90 -12.09 31.94
CA VAL A 210 25.79 -13.12 32.48
C VAL A 210 26.72 -12.48 33.52
N GLY A 211 26.52 -12.80 34.80
CA GLY A 211 27.37 -12.30 35.89
C GLY A 211 28.78 -12.91 35.87
N ALA A 212 29.74 -12.20 36.46
CA ALA A 212 31.17 -12.58 36.47
C ALA A 212 31.49 -13.95 37.12
N GLU A 213 30.55 -14.52 37.89
CA GLU A 213 30.66 -15.85 38.50
C GLU A 213 29.81 -16.93 37.77
N GLY A 214 29.30 -16.64 36.58
CA GLY A 214 28.45 -17.57 35.79
C GLY A 214 27.01 -17.69 36.28
N LYS A 215 26.57 -16.82 37.20
CA LYS A 215 25.14 -16.65 37.54
C LYS A 215 24.53 -15.59 36.63
N ASN A 216 23.51 -15.98 35.90
CA ASN A 216 22.73 -15.05 35.08
C ASN A 216 21.76 -14.25 35.95
N THR A 217 21.58 -12.98 35.61
CA THR A 217 20.53 -12.11 36.16
C THR A 217 19.60 -11.65 35.04
N TRP A 218 18.30 -11.58 35.35
CA TRP A 218 17.22 -11.30 34.41
C TRP A 218 16.62 -9.95 34.77
N VAL A 219 16.47 -9.07 33.78
CA VAL A 219 15.87 -7.74 33.96
C VAL A 219 14.78 -7.58 32.92
N ASP A 220 13.57 -7.24 33.36
CA ASP A 220 12.48 -6.88 32.45
C ASP A 220 12.83 -5.58 31.72
N GLN A 221 12.52 -5.53 30.43
CA GLN A 221 12.73 -4.35 29.59
C GLN A 221 11.41 -3.83 29.02
N LEU A 222 11.45 -2.64 28.45
CA LEU A 222 10.42 -2.20 27.53
C LEU A 222 10.44 -3.10 26.27
N PRO A 223 9.29 -3.43 25.65
CA PRO A 223 9.26 -4.29 24.48
C PRO A 223 10.14 -3.80 23.33
N GLY A 224 11.05 -4.66 22.88
CA GLY A 224 12.03 -4.37 21.83
C GLY A 224 13.42 -3.96 22.35
N GLU A 225 13.61 -3.88 23.67
CA GLU A 225 14.88 -3.50 24.30
C GLU A 225 15.55 -4.68 25.04
N GLY A 226 14.91 -5.86 25.08
CA GLY A 226 15.48 -7.12 25.59
C GLY A 226 15.73 -8.17 24.51
N ASP A 227 15.91 -9.42 24.94
CA ASP A 227 16.39 -10.53 24.10
C ASP A 227 15.26 -11.35 23.45
N VAL A 228 13.99 -11.01 23.71
CA VAL A 228 12.84 -11.81 23.22
C VAL A 228 12.69 -11.69 21.70
N ASN A 229 12.62 -12.83 21.00
CA ASN A 229 12.40 -12.92 19.55
C ASN A 229 10.95 -12.58 19.15
N PHE A 230 10.51 -11.34 19.39
CA PHE A 230 9.17 -10.87 19.04
C PHE A 230 8.84 -11.05 17.56
N ALA A 231 9.79 -10.79 16.66
CA ALA A 231 9.60 -10.98 15.22
C ALA A 231 9.24 -12.44 14.89
N GLY A 232 9.93 -13.40 15.52
CA GLY A 232 9.61 -14.82 15.45
C GLY A 232 8.23 -15.16 16.02
N VAL A 233 7.89 -14.62 17.20
CA VAL A 233 6.62 -14.88 17.91
C VAL A 233 5.43 -14.35 17.11
N PHE A 234 5.46 -13.09 16.68
CA PHE A 234 4.42 -12.50 15.84
C PHE A 234 4.31 -13.20 14.47
N LYS A 235 5.39 -13.77 13.94
CA LYS A 235 5.34 -14.62 12.74
C LYS A 235 4.63 -15.95 13.04
N ALA A 236 4.97 -16.61 14.14
CA ALA A 236 4.34 -17.87 14.57
C ALA A 236 2.83 -17.73 14.83
N ILE A 237 2.41 -16.63 15.46
CA ILE A 237 0.99 -16.33 15.70
C ILE A 237 0.22 -16.18 14.38
N ARG A 238 0.79 -15.47 13.38
CA ARG A 238 0.18 -15.37 12.04
C ARG A 238 0.15 -16.70 11.29
N GLU A 239 1.21 -17.50 11.40
CA GLU A 239 1.31 -18.82 10.76
C GLU A 239 0.28 -19.82 11.31
N THR A 240 -0.10 -19.68 12.58
CA THR A 240 -1.06 -20.57 13.28
C THR A 240 -2.50 -20.04 13.27
N GLY A 241 -2.72 -18.75 13.03
CA GLY A 241 -4.04 -18.12 13.14
C GLY A 241 -4.51 -18.00 14.61
N TRP A 242 -3.57 -17.90 15.55
CA TRP A 242 -3.88 -17.84 16.98
C TRP A 242 -4.48 -16.49 17.38
N SER A 243 -5.56 -16.54 18.17
CA SER A 243 -6.36 -15.37 18.58
C SER A 243 -6.65 -15.34 20.09
N GLY A 244 -5.66 -15.74 20.90
CA GLY A 244 -5.72 -15.59 22.35
C GLY A 244 -5.34 -14.18 22.81
N THR A 245 -5.14 -14.00 24.11
CA THR A 245 -4.74 -12.72 24.69
C THR A 245 -3.23 -12.68 24.93
N MET A 246 -2.60 -11.56 24.57
CA MET A 246 -1.22 -11.22 24.86
C MET A 246 -1.22 -10.24 26.04
N ALA A 247 -1.06 -10.75 27.27
CA ALA A 247 -1.25 -10.01 28.51
C ALA A 247 0.04 -9.29 28.93
N ILE A 248 0.08 -7.96 28.92
CA ILE A 248 1.24 -7.16 29.35
C ILE A 248 1.56 -7.49 30.81
N GLU A 249 2.75 -8.04 31.07
CA GLU A 249 3.21 -8.40 32.41
C GLU A 249 4.60 -7.83 32.71
N THR A 250 4.83 -7.40 33.96
CA THR A 250 6.19 -7.15 34.47
C THR A 250 6.42 -7.65 35.90
N ASP A 251 7.58 -8.26 36.08
CA ASP A 251 8.17 -8.65 37.36
C ASP A 251 9.03 -7.51 37.96
N SER A 252 9.36 -6.47 37.17
CA SER A 252 10.12 -5.29 37.63
C SER A 252 9.37 -4.53 38.72
N ALA A 253 10.05 -4.29 39.85
CA ALA A 253 9.54 -3.47 40.94
C ALA A 253 9.49 -1.97 40.58
N ASP A 254 10.26 -1.52 39.59
CA ASP A 254 10.25 -0.12 39.17
C ASP A 254 9.11 0.17 38.19
N PHE A 255 8.90 -0.69 37.17
CA PHE A 255 7.74 -0.56 36.28
C PHE A 255 6.40 -0.77 37.02
N ALA A 256 6.37 -1.49 38.14
CA ALA A 256 5.14 -1.65 38.93
C ALA A 256 4.74 -0.41 39.74
N LYS A 257 5.68 0.51 40.01
CA LYS A 257 5.37 1.79 40.69
C LYS A 257 4.62 2.75 39.77
N ASP A 258 5.00 2.79 38.50
CA ASP A 258 4.27 3.47 37.43
C ASP A 258 4.33 2.65 36.14
N PRO A 259 3.30 1.82 35.86
CA PRO A 259 3.27 0.96 34.68
C PRO A 259 2.87 1.70 33.39
N ARG A 260 2.59 3.01 33.45
CA ARG A 260 2.04 3.77 32.32
C ARG A 260 2.99 3.77 31.11
N GLU A 261 4.29 3.96 31.33
CA GLU A 261 5.28 3.90 30.24
C GLU A 261 5.33 2.51 29.62
N LEU A 262 5.47 1.46 30.43
CA LEU A 262 5.53 0.07 29.96
C LEU A 262 4.28 -0.31 29.16
N VAL A 263 3.09 0.03 29.65
CA VAL A 263 1.82 -0.31 29.00
C VAL A 263 1.66 0.46 27.69
N GLN A 264 1.92 1.76 27.67
CA GLN A 264 1.84 2.56 26.43
C GLN A 264 2.88 2.10 25.39
N ARG A 265 4.12 1.79 25.81
CA ARG A 265 5.16 1.23 24.93
C ARG A 265 4.75 -0.15 24.40
N SER A 266 4.12 -0.99 25.22
CA SER A 266 3.60 -2.31 24.81
C SER A 266 2.45 -2.19 23.80
N ILE A 267 1.50 -1.28 24.02
CA ILE A 267 0.42 -0.97 23.08
C ILE A 267 1.00 -0.52 21.73
N ASN A 268 1.94 0.41 21.75
CA ASN A 268 2.57 0.94 20.54
C ASN A 268 3.37 -0.14 19.81
N PHE A 269 4.16 -0.93 20.53
CA PHE A 269 4.95 -2.02 19.96
C PHE A 269 4.07 -3.12 19.37
N PHE A 270 3.06 -3.59 20.08
CA PHE A 270 2.08 -4.56 19.58
C PHE A 270 1.36 -4.02 18.33
N ASN A 271 0.90 -2.77 18.35
CA ASN A 271 0.22 -2.18 17.20
C ASN A 271 1.14 -2.02 15.99
N ALA A 272 2.41 -1.62 16.19
CA ALA A 272 3.40 -1.54 15.12
C ALA A 272 3.69 -2.91 14.49
N HIS A 273 3.81 -3.94 15.33
CA HIS A 273 4.11 -5.31 14.89
C HIS A 273 2.89 -6.08 14.37
N TRP A 274 1.66 -5.76 14.80
CA TRP A 274 0.45 -6.48 14.40
C TRP A 274 -0.39 -5.76 13.34
N ASN A 275 -0.65 -4.46 13.51
CA ASN A 275 -1.64 -3.73 12.69
C ASN A 275 -1.09 -3.27 11.32
N GLY A 276 0.20 -3.55 11.02
CA GLY A 276 0.80 -3.12 9.75
C GLY A 276 0.88 -1.60 9.62
N SER A 277 1.30 -0.92 10.70
CA SER A 277 1.93 0.38 10.52
C SER A 277 3.42 0.24 10.19
N GLY A 278 4.12 -0.81 10.68
CA GLY A 278 5.53 -1.10 10.39
C GLY A 278 6.51 0.03 10.76
N MET A 279 5.96 1.07 11.37
CA MET A 279 6.54 2.39 11.53
C MET A 279 7.56 2.32 12.66
N PRO A 280 8.83 2.68 12.41
CA PRO A 280 9.83 2.76 13.46
C PRO A 280 9.33 3.62 14.62
N LEU A 281 9.57 3.17 15.86
CA LEU A 281 9.30 3.99 17.05
C LEU A 281 10.06 5.32 16.90
N GLY A 282 9.33 6.45 16.95
CA GLY A 282 9.91 7.78 16.76
C GLY A 282 9.98 8.27 15.30
N PHE A 283 9.34 7.60 14.33
CA PHE A 283 9.03 8.26 13.06
C PHE A 283 8.08 9.43 13.32
N ASP A 284 8.46 10.59 12.81
CA ASP A 284 7.71 11.84 12.93
C ASP A 284 7.98 12.63 11.64
N TYR A 285 6.93 12.97 10.89
CA TYR A 285 7.08 13.75 9.65
C TYR A 285 7.45 15.23 9.89
N THR A 286 7.39 15.71 11.15
CA THR A 286 7.73 17.09 11.51
C THR A 286 9.22 17.29 11.80
N ARG A 287 9.98 16.20 11.96
CA ARG A 287 11.44 16.23 12.05
C ARG A 287 12.06 16.45 10.68
N ASP A 288 13.15 17.21 10.64
CA ASP A 288 13.91 17.52 9.43
C ASP A 288 14.20 16.24 8.62
N ASP A 289 13.74 16.23 7.37
CA ASP A 289 13.88 15.10 6.44
C ASP A 289 15.34 14.69 6.23
N GLY A 290 16.22 15.68 6.32
CA GLY A 290 17.65 15.56 6.41
C GLY A 290 18.17 15.24 7.81
N ALA A 291 17.53 14.35 8.58
CA ALA A 291 18.11 13.80 9.81
C ALA A 291 18.79 12.43 9.56
N LEU A 292 19.87 12.17 10.30
CA LEU A 292 20.33 10.79 10.51
C LEU A 292 19.45 10.19 11.63
N PRO A 293 19.15 8.88 11.58
CA PRO A 293 18.21 8.30 12.53
C PRO A 293 18.83 8.25 13.94
N GLU A 294 17.98 8.43 14.97
CA GLU A 294 18.39 8.32 16.37
C GLU A 294 18.81 6.88 16.70
N GLN A 295 18.07 5.90 16.16
CA GLN A 295 18.37 4.47 16.23
C GLN A 295 18.98 3.99 14.91
N TRP A 296 20.11 3.30 14.96
CA TRP A 296 20.83 2.85 13.77
C TRP A 296 20.49 1.40 13.41
N PRO A 297 20.46 1.04 12.11
CA PRO A 297 20.31 -0.36 11.69
C PRO A 297 21.38 -1.26 12.32
N ALA A 298 20.97 -2.46 12.76
CA ALA A 298 21.92 -3.48 13.18
C ALA A 298 22.86 -3.87 12.02
N GLY A 299 24.09 -4.28 12.35
CA GLY A 299 25.10 -4.68 11.37
C GLY A 299 26.04 -3.57 10.87
N ILE A 300 25.82 -2.31 11.28
CA ILE A 300 26.75 -1.20 11.05
C ILE A 300 27.75 -1.14 12.21
N GLY A 301 29.05 -1.28 11.94
CA GLY A 301 30.10 -1.16 12.96
C GLY A 301 30.31 0.29 13.41
N ALA A 302 30.85 0.50 14.61
CA ALA A 302 31.14 1.85 15.11
C ALA A 302 32.04 2.70 14.18
N PRO A 303 33.07 2.15 13.51
CA PRO A 303 33.86 2.91 12.52
C PRO A 303 33.03 3.30 11.29
N ASP A 304 32.26 2.36 10.73
CA ASP A 304 31.41 2.62 9.56
C ASP A 304 30.36 3.68 9.88
N ARG A 305 29.74 3.59 11.07
CA ARG A 305 28.79 4.59 11.58
C ARG A 305 29.40 5.98 11.61
N GLN A 306 30.60 6.15 12.18
CA GLN A 306 31.26 7.46 12.23
C GLN A 306 31.52 8.03 10.83
N THR A 307 31.99 7.20 9.88
CA THR A 307 32.20 7.62 8.49
C THR A 307 30.88 7.99 7.80
N ILE A 308 29.84 7.18 7.93
CA ILE A 308 28.52 7.42 7.34
C ILE A 308 27.89 8.71 7.93
N GLU A 309 28.02 8.94 9.23
CA GLU A 309 27.56 10.17 9.90
C GLU A 309 28.26 11.42 9.34
N GLN A 310 29.58 11.36 9.18
CA GLN A 310 30.39 12.46 8.63
C GLN A 310 30.07 12.75 7.17
N GLU A 311 30.11 11.73 6.30
CA GLU A 311 29.92 11.90 4.86
C GLU A 311 28.49 12.30 4.50
N SER A 312 27.47 11.76 5.20
CA SER A 312 26.08 12.17 5.01
C SER A 312 25.85 13.64 5.36
N ARG A 313 26.47 14.11 6.45
CA ARG A 313 26.38 15.52 6.88
C ARG A 313 27.06 16.44 5.87
N ALA A 314 28.31 16.13 5.50
CA ALA A 314 29.06 16.93 4.53
C ALA A 314 28.35 16.98 3.17
N LEU A 315 27.84 15.85 2.67
CA LEU A 315 27.08 15.81 1.42
C LEU A 315 25.80 16.66 1.49
N ARG A 316 25.06 16.61 2.60
CA ARG A 316 23.87 17.45 2.79
C ARG A 316 24.19 18.94 2.80
N GLU A 317 25.20 19.35 3.57
CA GLU A 317 25.63 20.76 3.64
C GLU A 317 26.02 21.31 2.26
N GLU A 318 26.72 20.52 1.46
CA GLU A 318 27.11 20.89 0.09
C GLU A 318 25.91 20.94 -0.86
N LEU A 319 25.00 19.95 -0.81
CA LEU A 319 23.77 19.95 -1.61
C LEU A 319 22.85 21.14 -1.28
N THR A 320 22.73 21.54 -0.01
CA THR A 320 21.99 22.73 0.40
C THR A 320 22.56 23.99 -0.26
N GLN A 321 23.88 24.18 -0.19
CA GLN A 321 24.57 25.30 -0.84
C GLN A 321 24.44 25.29 -2.38
N LEU A 322 24.40 24.11 -2.99
CA LEU A 322 24.23 23.96 -4.44
C LEU A 322 22.80 24.30 -4.88
N ARG A 323 21.79 23.90 -4.11
CA ARG A 323 20.37 24.19 -4.38
C ARG A 323 20.05 25.70 -4.37
N GLU A 324 20.83 26.52 -3.65
CA GLU A 324 20.72 27.99 -3.69
C GLU A 324 21.23 28.62 -4.99
N ARG A 325 22.09 27.91 -5.74
CA ARG A 325 22.88 28.47 -6.86
C ARG A 325 22.61 27.81 -8.20
N LEU A 326 22.14 26.55 -8.19
CA LEU A 326 21.92 25.72 -9.37
C LEU A 326 20.44 25.35 -9.54
N PRO A 327 19.96 25.18 -10.79
CA PRO A 327 18.66 24.62 -11.07
C PRO A 327 18.41 23.27 -10.35
N ALA A 328 17.17 23.06 -9.91
CA ALA A 328 16.78 21.88 -9.14
C ALA A 328 16.94 20.52 -9.87
N VAL A 329 17.11 20.56 -11.20
CA VAL A 329 17.42 19.41 -12.06
C VAL A 329 18.91 19.02 -12.00
N ASP A 330 19.81 19.98 -11.78
CA ASP A 330 21.25 19.73 -11.80
C ASP A 330 21.74 19.10 -10.49
N THR A 331 21.14 19.48 -9.36
CA THR A 331 21.45 18.89 -8.05
C THR A 331 20.92 17.46 -7.88
N ALA A 332 19.87 17.07 -8.62
CA ALA A 332 19.28 15.74 -8.55
C ALA A 332 20.29 14.62 -8.87
N ASP A 333 21.23 14.85 -9.79
CA ASP A 333 22.27 13.89 -10.18
C ASP A 333 23.22 13.51 -9.03
N ALA A 334 23.33 14.33 -7.98
CA ALA A 334 24.10 14.06 -6.77
C ALA A 334 23.20 13.67 -5.57
N GLU A 335 22.05 14.34 -5.43
CA GLU A 335 21.09 14.15 -4.33
C GLU A 335 20.57 12.71 -4.20
N ILE A 336 20.37 12.01 -5.33
CA ILE A 336 19.93 10.61 -5.32
C ILE A 336 20.81 9.67 -4.50
N TYR A 337 22.10 9.99 -4.33
CA TYR A 337 23.03 9.17 -3.55
C TYR A 337 22.90 9.40 -2.05
N LEU A 338 22.60 10.64 -1.63
CA LEU A 338 22.26 10.94 -0.25
C LEU A 338 20.93 10.25 0.13
N ASN A 339 19.91 10.34 -0.74
CA ASN A 339 18.60 9.74 -0.50
C ASN A 339 18.70 8.20 -0.34
N GLN A 340 19.50 7.53 -1.19
CA GLN A 340 19.81 6.10 -1.06
C GLN A 340 20.35 5.72 0.33
N ALA A 341 21.34 6.47 0.82
CA ALA A 341 21.93 6.26 2.13
C ALA A 341 20.93 6.51 3.26
N LEU A 342 20.30 7.68 3.28
CA LEU A 342 19.37 8.08 4.35
C LEU A 342 18.16 7.15 4.45
N TRP A 343 17.56 6.74 3.33
CA TRP A 343 16.41 5.83 3.36
C TRP A 343 16.80 4.41 3.83
N ALA A 344 18.03 3.97 3.56
CA ALA A 344 18.52 2.68 4.05
C ALA A 344 18.75 2.73 5.57
N LEU A 345 19.27 3.86 6.08
CA LEU A 345 19.47 4.08 7.51
C LEU A 345 18.14 4.27 8.27
N ARG A 346 17.15 4.96 7.68
CA ARG A 346 15.87 5.33 8.33
C ARG A 346 14.84 4.20 8.39
N PHE A 347 14.82 3.27 7.42
CA PHE A 347 13.73 2.29 7.27
C PHE A 347 14.14 0.82 7.39
N GLU A 348 15.42 0.49 7.35
CA GLU A 348 15.89 -0.89 7.50
C GLU A 348 16.30 -1.16 8.95
N SER A 349 15.78 -2.23 9.57
CA SER A 349 16.16 -2.62 10.93
C SER A 349 17.58 -3.20 11.02
N SER A 350 18.13 -3.65 9.89
CA SER A 350 19.48 -4.19 9.78
C SER A 350 20.03 -4.06 8.37
N LEU A 351 21.32 -3.78 8.23
CA LEU A 351 22.04 -3.82 6.96
C LEU A 351 23.11 -4.91 6.98
N SER A 352 23.19 -5.71 5.91
CA SER A 352 24.32 -6.62 5.71
C SER A 352 25.60 -5.85 5.37
N ALA A 353 26.77 -6.44 5.61
CA ALA A 353 28.06 -5.82 5.27
C ALA A 353 28.14 -5.35 3.80
N SER A 354 27.48 -6.06 2.87
CA SER A 354 27.39 -5.62 1.47
C SER A 354 26.47 -4.41 1.25
N GLN A 355 25.42 -4.23 2.07
CA GLN A 355 24.58 -3.04 2.04
C GLN A 355 25.29 -1.84 2.70
N VAL A 356 26.03 -2.05 3.80
CA VAL A 356 26.87 -1.01 4.42
C VAL A 356 27.91 -0.49 3.42
N ALA A 357 28.60 -1.39 2.69
CA ALA A 357 29.52 -1.00 1.63
C ALA A 357 28.84 -0.17 0.52
N LEU A 358 27.62 -0.53 0.12
CA LEU A 358 26.83 0.24 -0.87
C LEU A 358 26.39 1.61 -0.35
N VAL A 359 26.08 1.76 0.95
CA VAL A 359 25.80 3.07 1.58
C VAL A 359 27.04 3.97 1.50
N THR A 360 28.21 3.47 1.90
CA THR A 360 29.47 4.23 1.85
C THR A 360 29.86 4.59 0.42
N GLU A 361 29.71 3.66 -0.53
CA GLU A 361 29.96 3.89 -1.96
C GLU A 361 29.01 4.95 -2.53
N ALA A 362 27.73 4.92 -2.15
CA ALA A 362 26.75 5.93 -2.56
C ALA A 362 27.15 7.31 -2.05
N LEU A 363 27.43 7.46 -0.74
CA LEU A 363 27.86 8.73 -0.16
C LEU A 363 29.11 9.29 -0.85
N ALA A 364 30.15 8.48 -1.06
CA ALA A 364 31.35 8.90 -1.77
C ALA A 364 31.06 9.39 -3.20
N THR A 365 30.21 8.65 -3.95
CA THR A 365 29.77 9.06 -5.30
C THR A 365 28.97 10.36 -5.28
N GLY A 366 28.10 10.54 -4.28
CA GLY A 366 27.34 11.76 -4.07
C GLY A 366 28.24 12.97 -3.79
N ARG A 367 29.26 12.81 -2.94
CA ARG A 367 30.29 13.83 -2.66
C ARG A 367 31.04 14.22 -3.93
N GLU A 368 31.52 13.25 -4.70
CA GLU A 368 32.22 13.50 -5.98
C GLU A 368 31.35 14.34 -6.94
N ARG A 369 30.07 13.96 -7.10
CA ARG A 369 29.14 14.68 -7.97
C ARG A 369 28.78 16.07 -7.45
N ALA A 370 28.56 16.22 -6.14
CA ALA A 370 28.29 17.53 -5.54
C ALA A 370 29.47 18.49 -5.78
N THR A 371 30.70 18.03 -5.56
CA THR A 371 31.90 18.85 -5.75
C THR A 371 32.10 19.19 -7.22
N ALA A 372 31.90 18.24 -8.14
CA ALA A 372 31.93 18.52 -9.57
C ALA A 372 30.89 19.58 -9.99
N LEU A 373 29.65 19.50 -9.48
CA LEU A 373 28.61 20.51 -9.72
C LEU A 373 29.00 21.88 -9.16
N GLY A 374 29.65 21.92 -7.99
CA GLY A 374 30.20 23.15 -7.40
C GLY A 374 31.28 23.81 -8.25
N GLU A 375 32.03 23.02 -9.02
CA GLU A 375 32.99 23.47 -10.04
C GLU A 375 32.36 23.77 -11.42
N GLY A 376 31.04 23.65 -11.56
CA GLY A 376 30.32 23.83 -12.83
C GLY A 376 30.52 22.68 -13.83
N LYS A 377 30.84 21.47 -13.35
CA LYS A 377 31.12 20.27 -14.16
C LYS A 377 30.07 19.19 -13.90
N ALA A 378 29.71 18.46 -14.96
CA ALA A 378 28.85 17.27 -14.89
C ALA A 378 29.32 16.22 -15.92
N PRO A 379 30.52 15.62 -15.76
CA PRO A 379 31.13 14.75 -16.77
C PRO A 379 30.23 13.58 -17.18
N TRP A 380 29.49 13.00 -16.24
CA TRP A 380 28.53 11.91 -16.47
C TRP A 380 27.39 12.20 -17.45
N ARG A 381 27.20 13.46 -17.87
CA ARG A 381 26.26 13.81 -18.95
C ARG A 381 26.81 13.50 -20.35
N GLN A 382 28.14 13.41 -20.49
CA GLN A 382 28.84 13.12 -21.73
C GLN A 382 29.39 11.69 -21.80
N ASP A 383 29.33 10.95 -20.69
CA ASP A 383 29.74 9.55 -20.64
C ASP A 383 28.88 8.67 -21.58
N THR A 384 29.48 7.57 -22.03
CA THR A 384 28.77 6.47 -22.69
C THR A 384 28.77 5.24 -21.79
N GLY A 385 28.01 4.20 -22.14
CA GLY A 385 27.85 3.02 -21.28
C GLY A 385 26.65 3.15 -20.34
N ARG A 386 26.78 2.66 -19.09
CA ARG A 386 25.69 2.63 -18.10
C ARG A 386 25.91 3.70 -17.04
N ILE A 387 25.00 4.66 -16.96
CA ILE A 387 25.12 5.83 -16.08
C ILE A 387 23.88 5.91 -15.20
N LEU A 388 24.05 6.12 -13.89
CA LEU A 388 22.96 6.50 -13.00
C LEU A 388 22.77 8.02 -13.06
N ARG A 389 21.53 8.45 -13.22
CA ARG A 389 21.12 9.85 -13.32
C ARG A 389 19.97 10.12 -12.35
N GLY A 390 19.84 11.38 -11.94
CA GLY A 390 18.73 11.86 -11.12
C GLY A 390 17.75 12.70 -11.94
N HIS A 391 16.46 12.61 -11.59
CA HIS A 391 15.47 13.64 -11.95
C HIS A 391 14.74 14.10 -10.68
N ARG A 392 14.03 15.23 -10.74
CA ARG A 392 13.19 15.68 -9.62
C ARG A 392 11.73 15.49 -9.98
N SER A 393 11.03 14.66 -9.20
CA SER A 393 9.62 14.35 -9.45
C SER A 393 8.75 15.57 -9.12
N ALA A 394 7.78 15.86 -9.99
CA ALA A 394 6.84 16.94 -9.80
C ALA A 394 5.79 16.63 -8.70
N ILE A 395 5.57 15.35 -8.40
CA ILE A 395 4.55 14.88 -7.45
C ILE A 395 4.85 15.39 -6.03
N ASP A 396 6.10 15.19 -5.58
CA ASP A 396 6.52 15.40 -4.19
C ASP A 396 7.84 16.19 -4.06
N GLY A 397 8.46 16.60 -5.18
CA GLY A 397 9.73 17.34 -5.18
C GLY A 397 10.98 16.51 -4.88
N SER A 398 10.82 15.19 -4.66
CA SER A 398 11.93 14.28 -4.36
C SER A 398 12.85 14.04 -5.56
N ALA A 399 14.15 13.84 -5.32
CA ALA A 399 15.07 13.36 -6.35
C ALA A 399 14.94 11.84 -6.53
N GLN A 400 14.59 11.41 -7.74
CA GLN A 400 14.35 10.02 -8.14
C GLN A 400 15.45 9.51 -9.08
N ILE A 401 15.76 8.23 -8.98
CA ILE A 401 16.85 7.57 -9.74
C ILE A 401 16.31 7.04 -11.06
N TYR A 402 17.09 7.19 -12.12
CA TYR A 402 16.97 6.34 -13.31
C TYR A 402 18.35 5.89 -13.82
N GLY A 403 18.39 4.72 -14.43
CA GLY A 403 19.53 4.27 -15.22
C GLY A 403 19.38 4.73 -16.67
N VAL A 404 20.47 5.19 -17.30
CA VAL A 404 20.53 5.42 -18.75
C VAL A 404 21.67 4.62 -19.37
N VAL A 405 21.42 4.05 -20.54
CA VAL A 405 22.39 3.26 -21.31
C VAL A 405 22.62 3.96 -22.63
N VAL A 406 23.78 4.61 -22.77
CA VAL A 406 24.17 5.38 -23.96
C VAL A 406 25.11 4.54 -24.83
N PRO A 407 24.86 4.40 -26.15
CA PRO A 407 25.78 3.75 -27.09
C PRO A 407 27.14 4.47 -27.20
N GLU A 408 28.21 3.72 -27.42
CA GLU A 408 29.57 4.27 -27.60
C GLU A 408 29.71 5.15 -28.86
N ASN A 409 28.84 4.95 -29.85
CA ASN A 409 28.80 5.69 -31.11
C ASN A 409 27.79 6.85 -31.13
N TYR A 410 27.13 7.15 -30.01
CA TYR A 410 26.16 8.24 -29.93
C TYR A 410 26.87 9.61 -29.96
N ASP A 411 26.56 10.44 -30.96
CA ASP A 411 27.18 11.77 -31.15
C ASP A 411 26.20 12.95 -31.02
N GLY A 412 24.94 12.68 -30.64
CA GLY A 412 23.87 13.67 -30.48
C GLY A 412 23.33 14.32 -31.75
N LYS A 413 23.94 14.10 -32.93
CA LYS A 413 23.59 14.85 -34.15
C LYS A 413 22.30 14.38 -34.82
N ARG A 414 21.83 13.17 -34.52
CA ARG A 414 20.63 12.56 -35.13
C ARG A 414 19.66 12.08 -34.05
N PRO A 415 18.34 12.18 -34.28
CA PRO A 415 17.35 11.56 -33.41
C PRO A 415 17.54 10.04 -33.33
N VAL A 416 17.70 9.51 -32.12
CA VAL A 416 17.82 8.07 -31.85
C VAL A 416 16.58 7.53 -31.16
N ARG A 417 16.33 6.23 -31.35
CA ARG A 417 15.29 5.49 -30.63
C ARG A 417 15.57 5.47 -29.13
N LEU A 418 14.51 5.44 -28.32
CA LEU A 418 14.55 5.22 -26.87
C LEU A 418 13.84 3.93 -26.48
N ASP A 419 14.54 3.04 -25.79
CA ASP A 419 13.96 1.85 -25.15
C ASP A 419 13.71 2.14 -23.67
N VAL A 420 12.44 2.11 -23.25
CA VAL A 420 12.03 2.19 -21.85
C VAL A 420 12.00 0.76 -21.29
N VAL A 421 12.89 0.49 -20.32
CA VAL A 421 13.21 -0.85 -19.85
C VAL A 421 12.82 -1.00 -18.38
N LEU A 422 11.63 -1.55 -18.14
CA LEU A 422 11.08 -1.77 -16.81
C LEU A 422 11.70 -3.02 -16.17
N HIS A 423 12.18 -2.89 -14.93
CA HIS A 423 12.85 -3.95 -14.19
C HIS A 423 11.88 -4.90 -13.46
N GLY A 424 12.39 -6.06 -13.03
CA GLY A 424 11.64 -6.99 -12.17
C GLY A 424 11.51 -6.47 -10.73
N SER A 425 10.75 -7.18 -9.89
CA SER A 425 10.63 -6.83 -8.46
C SER A 425 11.99 -6.85 -7.76
N ILE A 426 12.23 -5.85 -6.92
CA ILE A 426 13.43 -5.76 -6.09
C ILE A 426 13.09 -6.38 -4.72
N PRO A 427 13.91 -7.29 -4.15
CA PRO A 427 13.57 -8.05 -2.94
C PRO A 427 13.76 -7.24 -1.63
N SER A 428 13.45 -5.95 -1.66
CA SER A 428 13.61 -5.01 -0.54
C SER A 428 12.64 -3.83 -0.67
N THR A 429 12.52 -3.02 0.39
CA THR A 429 11.77 -1.75 0.42
C THR A 429 12.73 -0.55 0.49
N GLY A 430 12.21 0.68 0.53
CA GLY A 430 12.97 1.85 0.97
C GLY A 430 14.33 2.05 0.28
N GLY A 431 15.35 2.39 1.08
CA GLY A 431 16.69 2.69 0.57
C GLY A 431 17.47 1.43 0.19
N ALA A 432 17.25 0.30 0.86
CA ALA A 432 17.86 -0.98 0.47
C ALA A 432 17.49 -1.37 -0.97
N ALA A 433 16.25 -1.08 -1.39
CA ALA A 433 15.82 -1.31 -2.75
C ALA A 433 16.45 -0.34 -3.76
N GLN A 434 16.61 0.93 -3.41
CA GLN A 434 17.31 1.91 -4.27
C GLN A 434 18.79 1.51 -4.45
N LEU A 435 19.49 1.17 -3.36
CA LEU A 435 20.87 0.66 -3.40
C LEU A 435 20.96 -0.63 -4.23
N GLY A 436 19.99 -1.53 -4.06
CA GLY A 436 19.85 -2.76 -4.84
C GLY A 436 19.71 -2.48 -6.34
N PHE A 437 18.81 -1.56 -6.73
CA PHE A 437 18.64 -1.10 -8.10
C PHE A 437 19.94 -0.51 -8.67
N SER A 438 20.55 0.45 -7.98
CA SER A 438 21.78 1.13 -8.41
C SER A 438 22.96 0.18 -8.59
N ASN A 439 23.11 -0.80 -7.70
CA ASN A 439 24.14 -1.84 -7.80
C ASN A 439 23.86 -2.81 -8.96
N TRP A 440 22.62 -3.29 -9.07
CA TRP A 440 22.19 -4.18 -10.14
C TRP A 440 22.33 -3.54 -11.53
N PHE A 441 21.88 -2.29 -11.69
CA PHE A 441 21.93 -1.57 -12.96
C PHE A 441 23.37 -1.38 -13.43
N ARG A 442 24.27 -0.91 -12.55
CA ARG A 442 25.68 -0.69 -12.90
C ARG A 442 26.37 -2.00 -13.30
N ARG A 443 26.27 -3.06 -12.49
CA ARG A 443 26.94 -4.35 -12.76
C ARG A 443 26.33 -5.12 -13.92
N PHE A 444 25.01 -5.28 -13.95
CA PHE A 444 24.31 -6.20 -14.84
C PHE A 444 23.37 -5.51 -15.82
N GLY A 445 22.63 -4.49 -15.34
CA GLY A 445 21.38 -4.07 -15.98
C GLY A 445 20.45 -5.27 -16.19
N MET A 446 19.57 -5.20 -17.19
CA MET A 446 18.88 -6.41 -17.64
C MET A 446 19.78 -7.36 -18.47
N GLY A 447 21.04 -7.01 -18.76
CA GLY A 447 21.96 -7.84 -19.56
C GLY A 447 21.65 -7.92 -21.07
N TRP A 448 20.61 -7.22 -21.54
CA TRP A 448 20.04 -7.32 -22.88
C TRP A 448 20.73 -6.53 -24.00
N ARG A 449 21.99 -6.12 -23.83
CA ARG A 449 22.70 -5.41 -24.90
C ARG A 449 22.91 -6.33 -26.10
N ALA A 450 22.35 -5.96 -27.25
CA ALA A 450 23.04 -6.21 -28.51
C ALA A 450 24.39 -5.47 -28.42
N PRO A 451 25.53 -6.08 -28.80
CA PRO A 451 26.83 -5.43 -28.72
C PRO A 451 26.91 -4.10 -29.50
N ASP A 452 26.06 -3.95 -30.53
CA ASP A 452 26.11 -2.87 -31.52
C ASP A 452 24.80 -2.05 -31.57
N ALA A 453 24.07 -1.91 -30.45
CA ALA A 453 22.79 -1.19 -30.40
C ALA A 453 22.92 0.32 -30.71
N ASP A 454 22.09 0.82 -31.64
CA ASP A 454 22.03 2.22 -32.10
C ASP A 454 20.97 3.08 -31.38
N TYR A 455 20.48 2.60 -30.24
CA TYR A 455 19.41 3.20 -29.44
C TYR A 455 19.84 3.41 -27.99
N ILE A 456 19.24 4.40 -27.32
CA ILE A 456 19.44 4.65 -25.89
C ILE A 456 18.44 3.79 -25.09
N GLU A 457 18.83 3.25 -23.95
CA GLU A 457 17.89 2.64 -22.99
C GLU A 457 17.71 3.54 -21.76
N VAL A 458 16.50 3.61 -21.22
CA VAL A 458 16.19 4.22 -19.91
C VAL A 458 15.55 3.18 -18.99
N TYR A 459 15.99 3.15 -17.74
CA TYR A 459 15.53 2.26 -16.69
C TYR A 459 14.98 3.11 -15.54
N PRO A 460 13.66 3.43 -15.54
CA PRO A 460 13.02 4.11 -14.41
C PRO A 460 13.05 3.21 -13.17
N LEU A 461 13.19 3.80 -11.98
CA LEU A 461 13.07 3.09 -10.70
C LEU A 461 11.62 2.65 -10.42
N GLY A 462 10.63 3.29 -11.05
CA GLY A 462 9.20 3.01 -10.88
C GLY A 462 8.68 3.28 -9.46
N ARG A 463 9.41 4.09 -8.67
CA ARG A 463 9.27 4.15 -7.20
C ARG A 463 9.27 2.73 -6.58
N VAL A 464 10.33 1.96 -6.85
CA VAL A 464 10.64 0.63 -6.28
C VAL A 464 9.69 -0.48 -6.77
N THR A 465 8.99 -1.19 -5.88
CA THR A 465 8.23 -2.42 -6.18
C THR A 465 6.73 -2.11 -6.16
N ASN A 466 6.33 -0.94 -6.67
CA ASN A 466 4.92 -0.55 -6.69
C ASN A 466 4.12 -1.07 -7.90
N GLY A 467 4.79 -1.69 -8.89
CA GLY A 467 4.19 -2.28 -10.07
C GLY A 467 4.00 -1.34 -11.25
N TYR A 468 4.65 -0.18 -11.22
CA TYR A 468 4.47 0.90 -12.19
C TYR A 468 3.02 1.41 -12.23
N ARG A 469 2.41 1.50 -11.04
CA ARG A 469 1.07 2.04 -10.80
C ARG A 469 1.17 3.40 -10.10
N PHE A 470 0.18 4.27 -10.28
CA PHE A 470 0.12 5.60 -9.65
C PHE A 470 1.40 6.42 -9.86
N ALA A 471 2.09 6.86 -8.80
CA ALA A 471 3.36 7.59 -8.91
C ALA A 471 4.51 6.76 -9.55
N GLY A 472 4.43 5.42 -9.59
CA GLY A 472 5.36 4.60 -10.37
C GLY A 472 5.11 4.62 -11.88
N GLU A 473 3.88 4.90 -12.31
CA GLU A 473 3.58 5.21 -13.72
C GLU A 473 4.12 6.60 -14.08
N ALA A 474 3.96 7.58 -13.18
CA ALA A 474 4.48 8.92 -13.39
C ALA A 474 6.01 8.93 -13.53
N ASP A 475 6.74 8.20 -12.67
CA ASP A 475 8.21 8.09 -12.73
C ASP A 475 8.73 7.57 -14.09
N ILE A 476 7.98 6.69 -14.78
CA ILE A 476 8.32 6.27 -16.15
C ILE A 476 8.33 7.48 -17.10
N PHE A 477 7.26 8.28 -17.08
CA PHE A 477 7.15 9.43 -17.96
C PHE A 477 8.11 10.56 -17.56
N GLU A 478 8.33 10.79 -16.27
CA GLU A 478 9.33 11.75 -15.78
C GLU A 478 10.76 11.38 -16.22
N ALA A 479 11.12 10.09 -16.15
CA ALA A 479 12.40 9.58 -16.65
C ALA A 479 12.52 9.67 -18.19
N ILE A 480 11.44 9.40 -18.95
CA ILE A 480 11.40 9.59 -20.41
C ILE A 480 11.66 11.06 -20.76
N GLU A 481 11.01 12.01 -20.08
CA GLU A 481 11.23 13.44 -20.33
C GLU A 481 12.60 13.91 -19.84
N ALA A 482 13.16 13.33 -18.76
CA ALA A 482 14.52 13.60 -18.32
C ALA A 482 15.55 13.21 -19.38
N VAL A 483 15.45 11.99 -19.92
CA VAL A 483 16.32 11.52 -21.02
C VAL A 483 16.08 12.34 -22.30
N SER A 484 14.83 12.67 -22.63
CA SER A 484 14.50 13.44 -23.85
C SER A 484 14.96 14.91 -23.80
N ARG A 485 15.32 15.44 -22.62
CA ARG A 485 15.95 16.78 -22.47
C ARG A 485 17.47 16.75 -22.68
N GLU A 486 18.11 15.65 -22.34
CA GLU A 486 19.57 15.49 -22.37
C GLU A 486 20.07 14.87 -23.69
N TYR A 487 19.23 14.03 -24.33
CA TYR A 487 19.57 13.27 -25.52
C TYR A 487 18.60 13.57 -26.67
N ASN A 488 19.09 13.51 -27.91
CA ASN A 488 18.32 13.73 -29.12
C ASN A 488 17.44 12.49 -29.40
N ILE A 489 16.30 12.41 -28.73
CA ILE A 489 15.38 11.27 -28.80
C ILE A 489 14.32 11.48 -29.89
N ASP A 490 14.15 10.47 -30.73
CA ASP A 490 13.03 10.37 -31.65
C ASP A 490 11.76 9.95 -30.91
N ARG A 491 10.80 10.88 -30.85
CA ARG A 491 9.57 10.76 -30.07
C ARG A 491 8.53 9.83 -30.70
N ASP A 492 8.73 9.40 -31.95
CA ASP A 492 7.91 8.40 -32.64
C ASP A 492 8.55 7.00 -32.61
N ARG A 493 9.80 6.89 -32.10
CA ARG A 493 10.52 5.63 -31.87
C ARG A 493 10.86 5.44 -30.38
N VAL A 494 9.84 5.54 -29.52
CA VAL A 494 9.93 5.18 -28.09
C VAL A 494 9.30 3.80 -27.88
N MET A 495 10.04 2.85 -27.30
CA MET A 495 9.58 1.48 -27.06
C MET A 495 9.35 1.25 -25.57
N LEU A 496 8.43 0.35 -25.19
CA LEU A 496 8.27 -0.07 -23.80
C LEU A 496 8.45 -1.59 -23.67
N ARG A 497 9.35 -2.03 -22.78
CA ARG A 497 9.57 -3.46 -22.50
C ARG A 497 9.97 -3.69 -21.06
N GLY A 498 9.84 -4.92 -20.60
CA GLY A 498 10.23 -5.28 -19.24
C GLY A 498 10.09 -6.75 -18.92
N PHE A 499 10.60 -7.14 -17.76
CA PHE A 499 10.61 -8.51 -17.26
C PHE A 499 9.86 -8.62 -15.92
N SER A 500 9.10 -9.69 -15.71
CA SER A 500 8.43 -9.95 -14.42
C SER A 500 7.49 -8.79 -14.02
N MET A 501 7.75 -8.09 -12.91
CA MET A 501 7.07 -6.83 -12.58
C MET A 501 7.08 -5.83 -13.73
N GLY A 502 8.21 -5.65 -14.41
CA GLY A 502 8.33 -4.74 -15.55
C GLY A 502 7.56 -5.19 -16.78
N ALA A 503 7.31 -6.49 -16.95
CA ALA A 503 6.39 -6.97 -17.99
C ALA A 503 4.93 -6.66 -17.64
N SER A 504 4.60 -6.75 -16.35
CA SER A 504 3.30 -6.37 -15.80
C SER A 504 3.06 -4.86 -15.98
N GLY A 505 4.08 -4.04 -15.71
CA GLY A 505 4.10 -2.60 -16.02
C GLY A 505 4.03 -2.30 -17.52
N THR A 506 4.70 -3.10 -18.37
CA THR A 506 4.64 -2.95 -19.84
C THR A 506 3.22 -3.15 -20.35
N TRP A 507 2.52 -4.18 -19.86
CA TRP A 507 1.10 -4.40 -20.16
C TRP A 507 0.21 -3.29 -19.60
N HIS A 508 0.41 -2.88 -18.33
CA HIS A 508 -0.37 -1.84 -17.67
C HIS A 508 -0.24 -0.49 -18.39
N VAL A 509 0.96 0.09 -18.43
CA VAL A 509 1.21 1.43 -18.97
C VAL A 509 1.02 1.47 -20.49
N GLY A 510 1.48 0.42 -21.20
CA GLY A 510 1.44 0.37 -22.66
C GLY A 510 0.03 0.29 -23.24
N LEU A 511 -0.84 -0.59 -22.71
CA LEU A 511 -2.22 -0.71 -23.21
C LEU A 511 -3.09 0.50 -22.84
N LYS A 512 -2.73 1.25 -21.80
CA LYS A 512 -3.44 2.45 -21.35
C LYS A 512 -2.99 3.73 -22.05
N ASN A 513 -1.76 3.75 -22.56
CA ASN A 513 -1.16 4.86 -23.27
C ASN A 513 -0.65 4.41 -24.67
N PRO A 514 -1.50 3.79 -25.52
CA PRO A 514 -1.07 3.08 -26.73
C PRO A 514 -0.50 4.01 -27.82
N ASP A 515 -0.66 5.33 -27.69
CA ASP A 515 -0.06 6.33 -28.57
C ASP A 515 1.26 6.92 -28.03
N ARG A 516 1.74 6.50 -26.87
CA ARG A 516 3.01 6.98 -26.28
C ARG A 516 4.22 6.14 -26.66
N PHE A 517 4.00 4.98 -27.29
CA PHE A 517 5.04 4.01 -27.65
C PHE A 517 4.80 3.43 -29.05
N ALA A 518 5.85 3.02 -29.75
CA ALA A 518 5.76 2.40 -31.07
C ALA A 518 5.52 0.88 -31.00
N ALA A 519 6.04 0.18 -29.97
CA ALA A 519 5.67 -1.21 -29.67
C ALA A 519 5.92 -1.59 -28.20
N LEU A 520 5.30 -2.69 -27.77
CA LEU A 520 5.41 -3.28 -26.43
C LEU A 520 6.15 -4.63 -26.46
N GLY A 521 7.13 -4.81 -25.58
CA GLY A 521 7.88 -6.05 -25.40
C GLY A 521 7.79 -6.65 -23.98
N PRO A 522 6.59 -7.09 -23.52
CA PRO A 522 6.45 -7.69 -22.19
C PRO A 522 7.05 -9.10 -22.14
N TYR A 523 7.84 -9.40 -21.11
CA TYR A 523 8.42 -10.73 -20.87
C TYR A 523 8.01 -11.28 -19.49
N MET A 524 7.06 -12.23 -19.47
CA MET A 524 6.55 -12.94 -18.29
C MET A 524 6.04 -12.09 -17.11
N GLY A 525 4.94 -11.34 -17.31
CA GLY A 525 4.28 -10.54 -16.26
C GLY A 525 2.92 -11.07 -15.82
N TYR A 526 2.40 -10.54 -14.71
CA TYR A 526 0.98 -10.65 -14.35
C TYR A 526 0.17 -9.60 -15.11
N VAL A 527 -1.13 -9.88 -15.28
CA VAL A 527 -2.04 -9.04 -16.10
C VAL A 527 -3.41 -8.81 -15.45
N ASP A 528 -3.69 -9.53 -14.37
CA ASP A 528 -4.95 -9.52 -13.61
C ASP A 528 -4.61 -9.77 -12.14
N THR A 529 -5.22 -8.99 -11.25
CA THR A 529 -4.90 -8.93 -9.83
C THR A 529 -5.41 -10.16 -9.07
N ARG A 530 -6.62 -10.66 -9.37
CA ARG A 530 -7.18 -11.87 -8.73
C ARG A 530 -6.55 -13.13 -9.27
N PHE A 531 -6.53 -13.26 -10.59
CA PHE A 531 -6.05 -14.45 -11.26
C PHE A 531 -4.60 -14.71 -10.86
N PHE A 532 -3.75 -13.67 -10.80
CA PHE A 532 -2.39 -13.79 -10.28
C PHE A 532 -2.35 -14.25 -8.81
N ALA A 533 -3.15 -13.62 -7.93
CA ALA A 533 -3.24 -13.97 -6.52
C ALA A 533 -3.64 -15.43 -6.26
N GLU A 534 -4.41 -16.04 -7.17
CA GLU A 534 -4.89 -17.44 -7.10
C GLU A 534 -3.84 -18.46 -7.62
N GLY A 535 -2.56 -18.11 -7.64
CA GLY A 535 -1.48 -18.99 -8.10
C GLY A 535 -1.29 -20.27 -7.29
N GLU A 536 -1.30 -21.41 -7.98
CA GLU A 536 -0.59 -22.60 -7.53
C GLU A 536 0.92 -22.35 -7.57
N GLY A 537 1.67 -22.98 -6.66
CA GLY A 537 3.14 -22.89 -6.61
C GLY A 537 3.72 -21.61 -6.00
N ASN A 538 2.92 -20.65 -5.51
CA ASN A 538 3.43 -19.39 -4.96
C ASN A 538 2.79 -19.05 -3.59
N ALA A 539 3.14 -19.84 -2.57
CA ALA A 539 2.59 -19.73 -1.20
C ALA A 539 2.90 -18.42 -0.46
N ARG A 540 3.65 -17.49 -1.07
CA ARG A 540 3.95 -16.15 -0.54
C ARG A 540 2.96 -15.08 -1.02
N LEU A 541 2.03 -15.40 -1.92
CA LEU A 541 1.03 -14.46 -2.43
C LEU A 541 -0.18 -14.39 -1.48
N ILE A 542 -0.58 -13.17 -1.11
CA ILE A 542 -1.81 -12.90 -0.36
C ILE A 542 -3.02 -13.16 -1.26
N ARG A 543 -3.88 -14.12 -0.92
CA ARG A 543 -5.11 -14.37 -1.69
C ARG A 543 -6.04 -13.14 -1.57
N VAL A 544 -6.54 -12.65 -2.71
CA VAL A 544 -7.43 -11.47 -2.75
C VAL A 544 -8.85 -11.81 -2.28
N GLY A 545 -9.38 -12.98 -2.67
CA GLY A 545 -10.72 -13.41 -2.30
C GLY A 545 -11.85 -12.57 -2.93
N ALA A 546 -13.03 -12.65 -2.31
CA ALA A 546 -14.15 -11.77 -2.62
C ALA A 546 -13.89 -10.38 -2.03
N LEU A 547 -14.14 -9.32 -2.81
CA LEU A 547 -13.98 -7.95 -2.36
C LEU A 547 -15.34 -7.27 -2.15
N PRO A 548 -15.40 -6.19 -1.36
CA PRO A 548 -16.56 -5.30 -1.34
C PRO A 548 -16.83 -4.66 -2.71
N ASP A 549 -18.09 -4.37 -3.03
CA ASP A 549 -18.52 -3.84 -4.33
C ASP A 549 -17.75 -2.58 -4.81
N HIS A 550 -17.28 -1.73 -3.89
CA HIS A 550 -16.51 -0.54 -4.24
C HIS A 550 -15.07 -0.85 -4.67
N GLU A 551 -14.46 -1.90 -4.10
CA GLU A 551 -13.14 -2.41 -4.52
C GLU A 551 -13.26 -3.27 -5.81
N GLU A 552 -14.32 -4.08 -5.94
CA GLU A 552 -14.64 -4.82 -7.17
C GLU A 552 -14.64 -3.90 -8.40
N ARG A 553 -15.30 -2.74 -8.27
CA ARG A 553 -15.44 -1.74 -9.33
C ARG A 553 -14.10 -1.17 -9.79
N VAL A 554 -13.13 -0.93 -8.91
CA VAL A 554 -11.86 -0.28 -9.31
C VAL A 554 -10.85 -1.24 -9.93
N LEU A 555 -10.93 -2.56 -9.71
CA LEU A 555 -9.97 -3.52 -10.28
C LEU A 555 -9.85 -3.45 -11.81
N PRO A 556 -10.93 -3.37 -12.61
CA PRO A 556 -10.85 -3.14 -14.06
C PRO A 556 -10.04 -1.91 -14.50
N THR A 557 -9.93 -0.87 -13.66
CA THR A 557 -9.10 0.31 -13.95
C THR A 557 -7.60 0.01 -13.83
N MET A 558 -7.21 -1.03 -13.11
CA MET A 558 -5.82 -1.41 -12.82
C MET A 558 -5.32 -2.58 -13.66
N ASP A 559 -6.20 -3.55 -13.95
CA ASP A 559 -5.84 -4.80 -14.58
C ASP A 559 -5.74 -4.70 -16.12
N ALA A 560 -4.62 -5.18 -16.66
CA ALA A 560 -4.28 -5.02 -18.07
C ALA A 560 -5.18 -5.84 -18.99
N VAL A 561 -5.71 -6.99 -18.54
CA VAL A 561 -6.68 -7.79 -19.32
C VAL A 561 -7.94 -7.01 -19.69
N SER A 562 -8.36 -6.06 -18.84
CA SER A 562 -9.51 -5.17 -19.09
C SER A 562 -9.30 -4.26 -20.30
N TYR A 563 -8.03 -3.95 -20.60
CA TYR A 563 -7.56 -3.08 -21.68
C TYR A 563 -7.07 -3.86 -22.92
N ALA A 564 -7.27 -5.19 -22.99
CA ALA A 564 -6.73 -6.03 -24.07
C ALA A 564 -7.11 -5.57 -25.50
N ALA A 565 -8.25 -4.92 -25.68
CA ALA A 565 -8.67 -4.34 -26.97
C ALA A 565 -7.67 -3.31 -27.53
N ASN A 566 -6.96 -2.59 -26.64
CA ASN A 566 -5.98 -1.58 -27.03
C ASN A 566 -4.69 -2.21 -27.59
N ALA A 567 -4.50 -3.53 -27.50
CA ALA A 567 -3.43 -4.22 -28.23
C ALA A 567 -3.66 -4.22 -29.76
N GLY A 568 -4.87 -3.85 -30.24
CA GLY A 568 -5.13 -3.52 -31.65
C GLY A 568 -4.69 -2.11 -32.03
N LEU A 569 -4.32 -1.28 -31.05
CA LEU A 569 -3.76 0.04 -31.25
C LEU A 569 -2.22 0.02 -31.28
N ILE A 570 -1.57 -0.88 -30.55
CA ILE A 570 -0.10 -0.90 -30.44
C ILE A 570 0.46 -2.30 -30.69
N PRO A 571 1.48 -2.47 -31.57
CA PRO A 571 2.15 -3.76 -31.74
C PRO A 571 2.70 -4.32 -30.43
N VAL A 572 2.44 -5.60 -30.16
CA VAL A 572 2.92 -6.29 -28.94
C VAL A 572 3.66 -7.57 -29.31
N VAL A 573 4.93 -7.67 -28.90
CA VAL A 573 5.78 -8.86 -29.03
C VAL A 573 5.96 -9.48 -27.64
N ALA A 574 4.99 -10.28 -27.21
CA ALA A 574 4.98 -10.87 -25.87
C ALA A 574 5.87 -12.12 -25.80
N ALA A 575 6.61 -12.29 -24.71
CA ALA A 575 7.52 -13.42 -24.51
C ALA A 575 7.33 -14.09 -23.13
N MET A 576 7.57 -15.42 -23.08
CA MET A 576 7.33 -16.23 -21.88
C MET A 576 8.26 -17.46 -21.82
N GLY A 577 8.64 -17.89 -20.60
CA GLY A 577 9.28 -19.19 -20.37
C GLY A 577 8.26 -20.33 -20.36
N GLU A 578 8.51 -21.42 -21.09
CA GLU A 578 7.60 -22.58 -21.16
C GLU A 578 7.26 -23.16 -19.76
N ARG A 579 8.22 -23.11 -18.83
CA ARG A 579 8.12 -23.66 -17.47
C ARG A 579 8.00 -22.56 -16.41
N ASP A 580 7.60 -21.36 -16.80
CA ASP A 580 7.41 -20.25 -15.88
C ASP A 580 6.16 -20.47 -14.99
N PRO A 581 6.23 -20.27 -13.66
CA PRO A 581 5.04 -20.37 -12.80
C PRO A 581 3.92 -19.39 -13.18
N GLY A 582 4.26 -18.28 -13.84
CA GLY A 582 3.35 -17.27 -14.35
C GLY A 582 2.79 -17.58 -15.75
N VAL A 583 3.14 -18.69 -16.41
CA VAL A 583 2.69 -19.06 -17.78
C VAL A 583 1.18 -18.90 -17.99
N ARG A 584 0.38 -19.22 -16.96
CA ARG A 584 -1.08 -19.05 -16.97
C ARG A 584 -1.54 -17.59 -17.13
N ASN A 585 -0.82 -16.60 -16.58
CA ASN A 585 -1.17 -15.18 -16.74
C ASN A 585 -0.97 -14.73 -18.18
N HIS A 586 0.09 -15.20 -18.82
CA HIS A 586 0.39 -14.93 -20.22
C HIS A 586 -0.62 -15.61 -21.15
N ALA A 587 -1.01 -16.85 -20.86
CA ALA A 587 -2.13 -17.51 -21.52
C ALA A 587 -3.45 -16.74 -21.32
N PHE A 588 -3.70 -16.20 -20.12
CA PHE A 588 -4.90 -15.43 -19.82
C PHE A 588 -4.96 -14.10 -20.58
N MET A 589 -3.84 -13.39 -20.76
CA MET A 589 -3.77 -12.24 -21.69
C MET A 589 -4.03 -12.66 -23.14
N GLY A 590 -3.45 -13.79 -23.59
CA GLY A 590 -3.75 -14.34 -24.91
C GLY A 590 -5.24 -14.63 -25.13
N LEU A 591 -5.92 -15.16 -24.11
CA LEU A 591 -7.38 -15.36 -24.13
C LEU A 591 -8.17 -14.05 -24.09
N ALA A 592 -7.70 -13.03 -23.36
CA ALA A 592 -8.30 -11.69 -23.33
C ALA A 592 -8.19 -11.00 -24.70
N MET A 593 -7.02 -11.05 -25.34
CA MET A 593 -6.81 -10.56 -26.70
C MET A 593 -7.68 -11.32 -27.73
N ALA A 594 -7.77 -12.65 -27.62
CA ALA A 594 -8.60 -13.45 -28.52
C ALA A 594 -10.10 -13.12 -28.42
N LYS A 595 -10.61 -12.78 -27.22
CA LYS A 595 -11.99 -12.27 -27.03
C LYS A 595 -12.24 -10.91 -27.70
N GLU A 596 -11.18 -10.15 -27.95
CA GLU A 596 -11.22 -8.86 -28.63
C GLU A 596 -10.92 -8.96 -30.13
N GLU A 597 -10.86 -10.20 -30.66
CA GLU A 597 -10.52 -10.55 -32.05
C GLU A 597 -9.05 -10.25 -32.43
N LEU A 598 -8.15 -10.25 -31.44
CA LEU A 598 -6.72 -9.95 -31.60
C LEU A 598 -5.85 -11.20 -31.40
N GLN A 599 -4.82 -11.35 -32.23
CA GLN A 599 -3.80 -12.39 -32.08
C GLN A 599 -2.59 -11.84 -31.33
N MET A 600 -2.17 -12.53 -30.27
CA MET A 600 -0.92 -12.22 -29.55
C MET A 600 0.28 -12.82 -30.29
N ILE A 601 1.28 -11.99 -30.63
CA ILE A 601 2.60 -12.50 -31.00
C ILE A 601 3.23 -13.08 -29.73
N ASN A 602 3.39 -14.40 -29.69
CA ASN A 602 3.76 -15.14 -28.49
C ASN A 602 5.08 -15.92 -28.69
N LEU A 603 6.17 -15.38 -28.17
CA LEU A 603 7.48 -16.00 -28.19
C LEU A 603 7.69 -16.86 -26.93
N VAL A 604 7.55 -18.18 -27.07
CA VAL A 604 7.77 -19.14 -25.98
C VAL A 604 9.22 -19.61 -25.98
N ALA A 605 9.89 -19.56 -24.83
CA ALA A 605 11.24 -20.07 -24.60
C ALA A 605 11.20 -21.52 -24.09
N PRO A 606 11.57 -22.54 -24.88
CA PRO A 606 11.50 -23.94 -24.47
C PRO A 606 12.38 -24.22 -23.24
N GLY A 607 11.83 -24.95 -22.28
CA GLY A 607 12.50 -25.36 -21.04
C GLY A 607 12.83 -24.23 -20.04
N ALA A 608 12.56 -22.97 -20.36
CA ALA A 608 12.88 -21.84 -19.48
C ALA A 608 11.81 -21.63 -18.39
N GLY A 609 12.24 -21.46 -17.13
CA GLY A 609 11.39 -21.00 -16.02
C GLY A 609 11.34 -19.47 -15.92
N HIS A 610 11.27 -18.93 -14.69
CA HIS A 610 11.22 -17.48 -14.42
C HIS A 610 12.56 -16.76 -14.65
N ARG A 611 13.03 -16.80 -15.89
CA ARG A 611 14.23 -16.15 -16.40
C ARG A 611 14.08 -15.90 -17.89
N VAL A 612 14.54 -14.75 -18.37
CA VAL A 612 14.59 -14.49 -19.81
C VAL A 612 15.59 -15.42 -20.49
N ALA A 613 15.15 -16.12 -21.52
CA ALA A 613 16.03 -16.91 -22.39
C ALA A 613 16.63 -16.03 -23.50
N LEU A 614 17.96 -16.05 -23.64
CA LEU A 614 18.71 -15.19 -24.55
C LEU A 614 18.29 -15.34 -26.03
N THR A 615 17.96 -16.55 -26.48
CA THR A 615 17.51 -16.83 -27.86
C THR A 615 16.16 -16.17 -28.16
N THR A 616 15.16 -16.45 -27.33
CA THR A 616 13.81 -15.86 -27.42
C THR A 616 13.85 -14.35 -27.25
N HIS A 617 14.74 -13.83 -26.40
CA HIS A 617 14.92 -12.39 -26.22
C HIS A 617 15.57 -11.71 -27.44
N ARG A 618 16.57 -12.35 -28.08
CA ARG A 618 17.14 -11.84 -29.34
C ARG A 618 16.08 -11.75 -30.45
N GLU A 619 15.18 -12.73 -30.54
CA GLU A 619 14.06 -12.66 -31.49
C GLU A 619 13.05 -11.56 -31.12
N GLN A 620 12.75 -11.39 -29.83
CA GLN A 620 11.92 -10.27 -29.36
C GLN A 620 12.53 -8.91 -29.73
N VAL A 621 13.82 -8.70 -29.46
CA VAL A 621 14.53 -7.46 -29.81
C VAL A 621 14.59 -7.26 -31.31
N LYS A 622 14.82 -8.31 -32.11
CA LYS A 622 14.78 -8.25 -33.58
C LYS A 622 13.43 -7.74 -34.09
N LEU A 623 12.32 -8.34 -33.65
CA LEU A 623 10.97 -7.89 -34.04
C LEU A 623 10.68 -6.46 -33.54
N MET A 624 11.14 -6.10 -32.35
CA MET A 624 11.03 -4.72 -31.83
C MET A 624 11.88 -3.72 -32.65
N ASN A 625 13.02 -4.14 -33.21
CA ASN A 625 13.83 -3.31 -34.11
C ASN A 625 13.15 -3.09 -35.46
N GLU A 626 12.50 -4.12 -36.01
CA GLU A 626 11.71 -4.03 -37.25
C GLU A 626 10.55 -3.03 -37.05
N LEU A 627 9.77 -3.17 -35.97
CA LEU A 627 8.67 -2.26 -35.61
C LEU A 627 9.15 -0.81 -35.33
N ALA A 628 10.31 -0.65 -34.70
CA ALA A 628 10.90 0.68 -34.48
C ALA A 628 11.35 1.38 -35.77
N GLY A 629 11.53 0.64 -36.87
CA GLY A 629 11.79 1.21 -38.20
C GLY A 629 10.56 1.85 -38.84
N GLU A 630 9.36 1.40 -38.47
CA GLU A 630 8.08 1.96 -38.92
C GLU A 630 7.67 3.20 -38.11
N GLY A 631 7.95 3.18 -36.79
CA GLY A 631 7.60 4.26 -35.86
C GLY A 631 6.11 4.33 -35.53
N THR A 632 5.69 5.40 -34.86
CA THR A 632 4.31 5.58 -34.39
C THR A 632 3.45 6.28 -35.44
N ASP A 633 2.54 5.57 -36.12
CA ASP A 633 1.56 6.21 -37.03
C ASP A 633 0.53 7.06 -36.26
N ARG A 634 0.87 8.35 -36.07
CA ARG A 634 0.04 9.36 -35.41
C ARG A 634 -1.34 9.53 -36.08
N MET A 635 -1.45 9.26 -37.38
CA MET A 635 -2.61 9.58 -38.22
C MET A 635 -3.33 8.35 -38.77
N ARG A 636 -3.13 7.19 -38.12
CA ARG A 636 -3.79 5.92 -38.41
C ARG A 636 -5.27 6.06 -38.76
N PRO A 637 -5.79 5.29 -39.74
CA PRO A 637 -7.14 5.50 -40.26
C PRO A 637 -8.25 5.08 -39.28
N GLU A 638 -7.99 4.18 -38.33
CA GLU A 638 -8.97 3.76 -37.31
C GLU A 638 -8.35 3.68 -35.92
N VAL A 639 -9.13 4.15 -34.93
CA VAL A 639 -8.85 4.05 -33.49
C VAL A 639 -10.03 3.32 -32.83
N ARG A 640 -9.81 2.09 -32.39
CA ARG A 640 -10.66 1.36 -31.43
C ARG A 640 -10.02 1.48 -30.06
N PHE A 641 -10.58 2.30 -29.18
CA PHE A 641 -10.00 2.61 -27.86
C PHE A 641 -10.97 2.25 -26.74
N VAL A 642 -10.44 1.56 -25.72
CA VAL A 642 -11.13 1.14 -24.50
C VAL A 642 -10.47 1.78 -23.27
N THR A 643 -11.29 2.27 -22.34
CA THR A 643 -10.83 2.69 -21.01
C THR A 643 -11.92 2.53 -19.94
N TYR A 644 -11.52 2.56 -18.68
CA TYR A 644 -12.38 2.52 -17.49
C TYR A 644 -12.23 3.79 -16.63
N SER A 645 -11.35 4.72 -17.02
CA SER A 645 -11.11 5.98 -16.29
C SER A 645 -10.61 7.09 -17.23
N LEU A 646 -11.04 8.34 -16.98
CA LEU A 646 -10.52 9.52 -17.69
C LEU A 646 -9.06 9.87 -17.34
N ARG A 647 -8.42 9.13 -16.43
CA ARG A 647 -6.96 9.09 -16.30
C ARG A 647 -6.29 8.65 -17.62
N TYR A 648 -6.89 7.67 -18.29
CA TYR A 648 -6.39 7.07 -19.53
C TYR A 648 -7.38 7.39 -20.64
N ASN A 649 -7.35 8.65 -21.10
CA ASN A 649 -8.39 9.20 -21.96
C ASN A 649 -8.00 9.39 -23.43
N ARG A 650 -6.75 9.10 -23.82
CA ARG A 650 -6.23 9.42 -25.15
C ARG A 650 -5.76 8.17 -25.90
N ALA A 651 -6.07 8.14 -27.18
CA ALA A 651 -5.38 7.30 -28.16
C ALA A 651 -5.28 8.05 -29.49
N TYR A 652 -4.05 8.41 -29.88
CA TYR A 652 -3.72 9.06 -31.15
C TYR A 652 -4.44 10.40 -31.29
N TRP A 653 -5.35 10.50 -32.28
CA TRP A 653 -6.18 11.66 -32.58
C TRP A 653 -7.55 11.65 -31.87
N VAL A 654 -7.81 10.68 -30.99
CA VAL A 654 -9.04 10.60 -30.17
C VAL A 654 -8.73 10.94 -28.71
N LYS A 655 -9.53 11.82 -28.11
CA LYS A 655 -9.56 12.11 -26.66
C LYS A 655 -10.97 11.85 -26.12
N LEU A 656 -11.09 11.15 -25.00
CA LEU A 656 -12.33 11.07 -24.21
C LEU A 656 -12.33 12.19 -23.17
N LEU A 657 -13.48 12.81 -22.93
CA LEU A 657 -13.61 13.99 -22.07
C LEU A 657 -14.72 13.85 -21.01
N GLY A 658 -15.59 12.86 -21.15
CA GLY A 658 -16.67 12.55 -20.20
C GLY A 658 -17.11 11.10 -20.33
N LEU A 659 -17.38 10.45 -19.19
CA LEU A 659 -17.89 9.08 -19.09
C LEU A 659 -19.17 9.08 -18.24
N ASN A 660 -20.18 8.32 -18.66
CA ASN A 660 -21.45 8.20 -17.93
C ASN A 660 -21.24 7.51 -16.56
N GLN A 661 -20.36 6.52 -16.52
CA GLN A 661 -19.91 5.87 -15.29
C GLN A 661 -18.39 5.66 -15.39
N HIS A 662 -17.63 6.27 -14.47
CA HIS A 662 -16.24 5.86 -14.25
C HIS A 662 -16.22 4.43 -13.70
N ASP A 663 -15.12 3.69 -13.84
CA ASP A 663 -14.98 2.25 -13.49
C ASP A 663 -15.70 1.24 -14.39
N ALA A 664 -16.59 1.68 -15.28
CA ALA A 664 -17.21 0.82 -16.30
C ALA A 664 -16.49 0.89 -17.67
N ARG A 665 -16.57 -0.21 -18.44
CA ARG A 665 -15.96 -0.29 -19.79
C ARG A 665 -16.55 0.77 -20.71
N SER A 666 -15.67 1.65 -21.17
CA SER A 666 -15.95 2.72 -22.12
C SER A 666 -15.21 2.43 -23.41
N GLU A 667 -15.90 2.51 -24.55
CA GLU A 667 -15.33 2.09 -25.85
C GLU A 667 -15.77 3.02 -26.98
N ILE A 668 -14.82 3.50 -27.76
CA ILE A 668 -15.03 4.24 -29.00
C ILE A 668 -14.35 3.53 -30.17
N VAL A 669 -15.05 3.42 -31.30
CA VAL A 669 -14.47 3.01 -32.58
C VAL A 669 -14.67 4.13 -33.57
N ALA A 670 -13.58 4.83 -33.89
CA ALA A 670 -13.55 5.98 -34.78
C ALA A 670 -12.69 5.68 -36.01
N ARG A 671 -13.24 5.87 -37.20
CA ARG A 671 -12.55 5.65 -38.48
C ARG A 671 -12.63 6.88 -39.37
N ALA A 672 -11.50 7.38 -39.84
CA ALA A 672 -11.46 8.38 -40.90
C ALA A 672 -11.86 7.73 -42.24
N THR A 673 -13.05 8.07 -42.73
CA THR A 673 -13.62 7.52 -43.98
C THR A 673 -13.34 8.40 -45.19
N ALA A 674 -13.07 9.69 -44.98
CA ALA A 674 -12.60 10.65 -45.98
C ALA A 674 -11.74 11.75 -45.32
N PRO A 675 -11.01 12.59 -46.07
CA PRO A 675 -10.26 13.73 -45.51
C PRO A 675 -11.10 14.74 -44.72
N ASN A 676 -12.43 14.73 -44.90
CA ASN A 676 -13.39 15.57 -44.19
C ASN A 676 -14.38 14.79 -43.32
N GLU A 677 -14.20 13.48 -43.14
CA GLU A 677 -15.19 12.63 -42.48
C GLU A 677 -14.57 11.60 -41.53
N VAL A 678 -15.04 11.61 -40.27
CA VAL A 678 -14.80 10.53 -39.31
C VAL A 678 -16.13 9.86 -38.98
N THR A 679 -16.20 8.55 -39.16
CA THR A 679 -17.32 7.70 -38.76
C THR A 679 -17.05 7.08 -37.40
N ILE A 680 -18.00 7.22 -36.48
CA ILE A 680 -18.00 6.59 -35.15
C ILE A 680 -18.98 5.41 -35.19
N SER A 681 -18.49 4.18 -35.25
CA SER A 681 -19.33 2.97 -35.37
C SER A 681 -19.75 2.39 -34.02
N ARG A 682 -18.99 2.67 -32.95
CA ARG A 682 -19.28 2.28 -31.57
C ARG A 682 -18.95 3.44 -30.63
N LEU A 683 -19.85 3.69 -29.67
CA LEU A 683 -19.69 4.71 -28.64
C LEU A 683 -20.42 4.27 -27.37
N GLN A 684 -19.69 3.62 -26.45
CA GLN A 684 -20.20 3.01 -25.23
C GLN A 684 -19.71 3.78 -24.00
N ASN A 685 -20.63 4.05 -23.06
CA ASN A 685 -20.37 4.70 -21.77
C ASN A 685 -19.70 6.10 -21.83
N ILE A 686 -19.67 6.73 -23.01
CA ILE A 686 -19.05 8.04 -23.26
C ILE A 686 -20.12 9.13 -23.38
N THR A 687 -19.88 10.26 -22.73
CA THR A 687 -20.76 11.45 -22.71
C THR A 687 -20.13 12.64 -23.41
N ALA A 688 -18.79 12.71 -23.48
CA ALA A 688 -18.05 13.67 -24.29
C ALA A 688 -16.74 13.09 -24.84
N PHE A 689 -16.38 13.45 -26.06
CA PHE A 689 -15.10 13.12 -26.69
C PHE A 689 -14.64 14.28 -27.60
N ALA A 690 -13.39 14.24 -28.03
CA ALA A 690 -12.85 15.16 -29.03
C ALA A 690 -11.94 14.46 -30.04
N LEU A 691 -11.89 15.03 -31.24
CA LEU A 691 -11.00 14.62 -32.33
C LEU A 691 -9.97 15.73 -32.57
N ALA A 692 -8.70 15.36 -32.76
CA ALA A 692 -7.64 16.31 -33.05
C ALA A 692 -7.96 17.14 -34.32
N ALA A 693 -7.57 18.42 -34.34
CA ALA A 693 -8.00 19.35 -35.38
C ALA A 693 -7.52 18.94 -36.78
N ASP A 694 -6.25 18.50 -36.86
CA ASP A 694 -5.53 17.99 -38.03
C ASP A 694 -6.16 16.74 -38.66
N ARG A 695 -6.83 15.88 -37.87
CA ARG A 695 -7.56 14.70 -38.35
C ARG A 695 -8.66 15.06 -39.37
N LEU A 696 -9.20 16.27 -39.28
CA LEU A 696 -10.32 16.77 -40.06
C LEU A 696 -10.04 18.20 -40.61
N ASP A 697 -8.77 18.52 -40.93
CA ASP A 697 -8.44 19.83 -41.48
C ASP A 697 -8.74 19.95 -42.99
N SER A 698 -10.01 20.02 -43.32
CA SER A 698 -10.51 20.16 -44.69
C SER A 698 -11.79 21.01 -44.75
N ARG A 699 -12.30 21.28 -45.96
CA ARG A 699 -13.56 22.00 -46.14
C ARG A 699 -14.74 21.10 -45.78
N GLN A 700 -15.68 21.63 -45.00
CA GLN A 700 -16.87 20.91 -44.49
C GLN A 700 -16.48 19.61 -43.74
N PRO A 701 -15.76 19.73 -42.61
CA PRO A 701 -15.46 18.59 -41.77
C PRO A 701 -16.74 18.11 -41.06
N ARG A 702 -16.91 16.79 -40.92
CA ARG A 702 -18.10 16.19 -40.30
C ARG A 702 -17.81 14.90 -39.56
N VAL A 703 -18.68 14.59 -38.60
CA VAL A 703 -18.67 13.33 -37.84
C VAL A 703 -19.97 12.57 -38.10
N VAL A 704 -19.85 11.30 -38.49
CA VAL A 704 -20.99 10.40 -38.71
C VAL A 704 -21.13 9.49 -37.49
N LEU A 705 -22.30 9.54 -36.85
CA LEU A 705 -22.71 8.70 -35.71
C LEU A 705 -23.88 7.79 -36.14
N PRO A 706 -24.21 6.73 -35.38
CA PRO A 706 -25.35 5.88 -35.69
C PRO A 706 -26.66 6.68 -35.76
N GLY A 707 -27.21 6.82 -36.97
CA GLY A 707 -28.45 7.57 -37.24
C GLY A 707 -28.32 9.10 -37.26
N ARG A 708 -27.11 9.68 -37.24
CA ARG A 708 -26.93 11.15 -37.26
C ARG A 708 -25.57 11.57 -37.85
N THR A 709 -25.59 12.54 -38.76
CA THR A 709 -24.38 13.27 -39.18
C THR A 709 -24.33 14.62 -38.49
N ILE A 710 -23.14 15.05 -38.08
CA ILE A 710 -22.86 16.37 -37.49
C ILE A 710 -21.83 17.04 -38.38
N GLU A 711 -22.26 18.04 -39.15
CA GLU A 711 -21.36 18.99 -39.81
C GLU A 711 -20.70 19.86 -38.72
N LEU A 712 -19.39 20.04 -38.80
CA LEU A 712 -18.60 20.72 -37.78
C LEU A 712 -18.33 22.18 -38.17
N ASP A 713 -18.64 23.10 -37.26
CA ASP A 713 -18.33 24.52 -37.37
C ASP A 713 -16.93 24.82 -36.85
N ARG A 714 -16.07 25.42 -37.69
CA ARG A 714 -14.72 25.87 -37.31
C ARG A 714 -14.74 26.98 -36.24
N ASN A 715 -15.82 27.73 -36.10
CA ASN A 715 -15.98 28.72 -35.03
C ASN A 715 -16.15 28.06 -33.64
N LEU A 716 -16.46 26.76 -33.60
CA LEU A 716 -16.58 25.95 -32.38
C LEU A 716 -15.41 24.95 -32.25
N LEU A 717 -14.26 25.24 -32.87
CA LEU A 717 -13.03 24.44 -32.73
C LEU A 717 -12.32 24.84 -31.43
N HIS A 718 -12.17 23.91 -30.50
CA HIS A 718 -11.47 24.15 -29.23
C HIS A 718 -9.94 24.21 -29.46
N PRO A 719 -9.20 25.18 -28.90
CA PRO A 719 -7.74 25.28 -29.09
C PRO A 719 -6.99 24.01 -28.67
N ASP A 720 -7.18 23.53 -27.43
CA ASP A 720 -6.42 22.37 -26.90
C ASP A 720 -7.01 20.99 -27.23
N HIS A 721 -8.32 20.92 -27.50
CA HIS A 721 -9.03 19.65 -27.72
C HIS A 721 -9.39 19.38 -29.18
N GLY A 722 -9.42 20.40 -30.04
CA GLY A 722 -9.89 20.27 -31.42
C GLY A 722 -11.41 20.19 -31.51
N TRP A 723 -11.92 19.20 -32.23
CA TRP A 723 -13.35 19.03 -32.50
C TRP A 723 -14.04 18.35 -31.32
N VAL A 724 -14.69 19.11 -30.43
CA VAL A 724 -15.34 18.58 -29.22
C VAL A 724 -16.80 18.21 -29.52
N LEU A 725 -17.19 16.99 -29.16
CA LEU A 725 -18.56 16.48 -29.26
C LEU A 725 -19.09 16.06 -27.88
N GLN A 726 -20.32 16.47 -27.56
CA GLN A 726 -21.00 16.19 -26.30
C GLN A 726 -22.39 15.59 -26.54
N ARG A 727 -22.80 14.66 -25.68
CA ARG A 727 -24.16 14.15 -25.59
C ARG A 727 -25.04 15.15 -24.84
N THR A 728 -26.00 15.75 -25.54
CA THR A 728 -27.02 16.64 -24.96
C THR A 728 -28.37 15.92 -24.81
N SER A 729 -29.34 16.57 -24.17
CA SER A 729 -30.74 16.12 -24.14
C SER A 729 -31.38 16.00 -25.54
N LYS A 730 -30.81 16.67 -26.55
CA LYS A 730 -31.22 16.59 -27.98
C LYS A 730 -30.33 15.65 -28.80
N GLY A 731 -29.56 14.78 -28.14
CA GLY A 731 -28.54 13.91 -28.75
C GLY A 731 -27.18 14.58 -28.89
N TRP A 732 -26.29 13.97 -29.69
CA TRP A 732 -24.93 14.45 -29.90
C TRP A 732 -24.89 15.78 -30.68
N ALA A 733 -24.02 16.69 -30.24
CA ALA A 733 -23.73 17.96 -30.89
C ALA A 733 -22.24 18.32 -30.75
N GLN A 734 -21.72 19.17 -31.63
CA GLN A 734 -20.46 19.86 -31.38
C GLN A 734 -20.68 20.98 -30.36
N VAL A 735 -19.68 21.23 -29.52
CA VAL A 735 -19.62 22.39 -28.61
C VAL A 735 -18.24 23.05 -28.75
N ALA A 736 -18.14 24.36 -28.51
CA ALA A 736 -16.83 25.04 -28.45
C ALA A 736 -16.03 24.58 -27.22
N GLU A 737 -16.72 24.53 -26.07
CA GLU A 737 -16.19 24.09 -24.79
C GLU A 737 -17.24 23.21 -24.09
N LEU A 738 -16.79 22.33 -23.20
CA LEU A 738 -17.68 21.64 -22.27
C LEU A 738 -17.97 22.56 -21.08
N PRO A 739 -19.14 22.45 -20.42
CA PRO A 739 -19.52 23.38 -19.35
C PRO A 739 -18.41 23.61 -18.32
N PRO A 740 -18.07 24.88 -18.00
CA PRO A 740 -16.95 25.20 -17.11
C PRO A 740 -17.29 24.85 -15.67
N ALA A 741 -16.27 24.44 -14.93
CA ALA A 741 -16.37 24.09 -13.51
C ALA A 741 -16.79 25.27 -12.62
N GLU A 742 -16.48 26.50 -13.03
CA GLU A 742 -16.71 27.74 -12.27
C GLU A 742 -18.18 28.07 -11.98
N ALA A 743 -19.13 27.43 -12.67
CA ALA A 743 -20.57 27.60 -12.43
C ALA A 743 -21.11 26.77 -11.24
N GLY A 744 -20.24 26.10 -10.46
CA GLY A 744 -20.63 25.14 -9.42
C GLY A 744 -21.15 23.81 -9.98
N ALA A 745 -21.26 23.69 -11.31
CA ALA A 745 -21.59 22.48 -12.04
C ALA A 745 -20.33 21.66 -12.29
N TRP A 746 -19.79 21.08 -11.22
CA TRP A 746 -18.62 20.21 -11.30
C TRP A 746 -18.89 19.01 -12.22
N ARG A 747 -17.84 18.55 -12.90
CA ARG A 747 -17.88 17.31 -13.67
C ARG A 747 -16.56 16.57 -13.63
N LYS A 748 -16.63 15.25 -13.66
CA LYS A 748 -15.46 14.39 -13.87
C LYS A 748 -14.90 14.65 -15.27
N ARG A 749 -13.60 14.89 -15.33
CA ARG A 749 -12.84 15.25 -16.54
C ARG A 749 -11.43 14.70 -16.45
N PRO A 750 -10.67 14.58 -17.55
CA PRO A 750 -9.27 14.14 -17.48
C PRO A 750 -8.45 14.99 -16.52
N GLY A 751 -7.79 14.33 -15.57
CA GLY A 751 -7.06 14.95 -14.45
C GLY A 751 -7.89 15.22 -13.19
N LEU A 752 -9.23 15.10 -13.26
CA LEU A 752 -10.17 15.22 -12.15
C LEU A 752 -11.30 14.17 -12.30
N GLN A 753 -11.02 12.92 -11.94
CA GLN A 753 -11.90 11.76 -12.13
C GLN A 753 -12.10 10.87 -10.89
N GLY A 754 -11.19 10.94 -9.91
CA GLY A 754 -11.10 9.97 -8.82
C GLY A 754 -10.62 8.56 -9.26
N PRO A 755 -10.57 7.56 -8.35
CA PRO A 755 -10.89 7.63 -6.91
C PRO A 755 -9.81 8.39 -6.12
N ILE A 756 -9.90 8.39 -4.78
CA ILE A 756 -8.99 9.15 -3.88
C ILE A 756 -7.50 9.03 -4.26
N ASP A 757 -7.05 7.83 -4.62
CA ASP A 757 -5.64 7.57 -4.96
C ASP A 757 -5.11 8.31 -6.21
N ASP A 758 -6.00 8.82 -7.07
CA ASP A 758 -5.60 9.58 -8.26
C ASP A 758 -4.95 10.93 -7.91
N ALA A 759 -5.28 11.51 -6.73
CA ALA A 759 -4.67 12.75 -6.25
C ALA A 759 -3.15 12.66 -5.99
N PHE A 760 -2.62 11.46 -5.75
CA PHE A 760 -1.20 11.23 -5.46
C PHE A 760 -0.37 10.88 -6.71
N THR A 761 -0.86 11.28 -7.89
CA THR A 761 -0.20 11.03 -9.19
C THR A 761 0.24 12.30 -9.90
N THR A 762 -0.05 13.45 -9.30
CA THR A 762 0.28 14.82 -9.72
C THR A 762 0.72 15.59 -8.46
N PRO A 763 1.22 16.84 -8.57
CA PRO A 763 1.71 17.59 -7.41
C PRO A 763 0.65 17.69 -6.29
N PHE A 764 1.03 17.37 -5.05
CA PHE A 764 0.14 17.48 -3.89
C PHE A 764 0.79 18.18 -2.69
N LEU A 765 -0.03 18.56 -1.71
CA LEU A 765 0.36 19.16 -0.44
C LEU A 765 -0.56 18.63 0.66
N ALA A 766 0.00 18.00 1.68
CA ALA A 766 -0.70 17.73 2.93
C ALA A 766 -0.80 19.00 3.77
N VAL A 767 -1.98 19.24 4.34
CA VAL A 767 -2.30 20.43 5.12
C VAL A 767 -2.72 20.01 6.52
N ARG A 768 -1.84 20.28 7.49
CA ARG A 768 -2.06 20.06 8.92
C ARG A 768 -2.88 21.21 9.50
N GLY A 769 -3.92 20.88 10.26
CA GLY A 769 -4.71 21.87 10.99
C GLY A 769 -3.96 22.45 12.20
N THR A 770 -4.03 23.77 12.41
CA THR A 770 -3.42 24.45 13.57
C THR A 770 -4.41 25.16 14.49
N GLY A 771 -5.71 24.99 14.23
CA GLY A 771 -6.83 25.51 15.03
C GLY A 771 -7.19 24.61 16.22
N THR A 772 -8.31 24.90 16.86
CA THR A 772 -8.84 24.09 17.98
C THR A 772 -9.86 23.09 17.42
N PRO A 773 -9.59 21.76 17.49
CA PRO A 773 -10.52 20.76 16.96
C PRO A 773 -11.88 20.84 17.64
N TRP A 774 -12.91 20.45 16.92
CA TRP A 774 -14.23 20.22 17.50
C TRP A 774 -14.19 19.01 18.44
N HIS A 775 -13.47 17.95 18.06
CA HIS A 775 -13.36 16.71 18.83
C HIS A 775 -11.93 16.18 18.91
N PRO A 776 -11.34 16.01 20.12
CA PRO A 776 -9.97 15.52 20.27
C PRO A 776 -9.72 14.14 19.65
N ALA A 777 -10.69 13.22 19.71
CA ALA A 777 -10.56 11.87 19.15
C ALA A 777 -10.46 11.89 17.60
N VAL A 778 -11.25 12.76 16.95
CA VAL A 778 -11.24 12.98 15.50
C VAL A 778 -9.91 13.60 15.06
N ALA A 779 -9.41 14.58 15.81
CA ALA A 779 -8.10 15.19 15.56
C ALA A 779 -6.96 14.17 15.69
N ALA A 780 -6.96 13.35 16.74
CA ALA A 780 -5.97 12.29 16.93
C ALA A 780 -6.01 11.25 15.80
N ALA A 781 -7.20 10.88 15.32
CA ALA A 781 -7.36 9.95 14.20
C ALA A 781 -6.87 10.54 12.87
N ALA A 782 -7.13 11.82 12.60
CA ALA A 782 -6.65 12.51 11.41
C ALA A 782 -5.13 12.68 11.41
N GLU A 783 -4.54 13.02 12.57
CA GLU A 783 -3.09 13.10 12.75
C GLU A 783 -2.43 11.71 12.56
N ALA A 784 -2.99 10.66 13.16
CA ALA A 784 -2.50 9.29 12.98
C ALA A 784 -2.56 8.83 11.50
N GLU A 785 -3.57 9.27 10.75
CA GLU A 785 -3.69 9.01 9.32
C GLU A 785 -2.66 9.80 8.48
N LEU A 786 -2.35 11.05 8.84
CA LEU A 786 -1.25 11.82 8.23
C LEU A 786 0.12 11.20 8.52
N GLN A 787 0.40 10.80 9.77
CA GLN A 787 1.61 10.07 10.15
C GLN A 787 1.74 8.76 9.35
N ARG A 788 0.66 7.97 9.27
CA ARG A 788 0.60 6.73 8.46
C ARG A 788 0.94 7.00 7.00
N PHE A 789 0.32 8.02 6.39
CA PHE A 789 0.53 8.39 5.00
C PHE A 789 1.98 8.83 4.74
N ALA A 790 2.52 9.74 5.57
CA ALA A 790 3.89 10.22 5.46
C ALA A 790 4.90 9.06 5.52
N TYR A 791 4.78 8.18 6.53
CA TYR A 791 5.64 7.02 6.65
C TYR A 791 5.55 6.07 5.45
N GLN A 792 4.33 5.73 4.99
CA GLN A 792 4.16 4.78 3.87
C GLN A 792 4.66 5.38 2.55
N TRP A 793 4.45 6.67 2.32
CA TRP A 793 5.00 7.38 1.16
C TRP A 793 6.53 7.38 1.18
N SER A 794 7.15 7.75 2.32
CA SER A 794 8.61 7.70 2.47
C SER A 794 9.17 6.30 2.27
N ARG A 795 8.63 5.27 2.94
CA ARG A 795 9.19 3.91 2.87
C ARG A 795 8.99 3.23 1.52
N TYR A 796 7.83 3.40 0.89
CA TYR A 796 7.43 2.59 -0.27
C TYR A 796 7.43 3.36 -1.60
N TRP A 797 7.26 4.70 -1.56
CA TRP A 797 7.36 5.58 -2.73
C TRP A 797 8.66 6.39 -2.80
N VAL A 798 9.57 6.23 -1.83
CA VAL A 798 10.93 6.80 -1.81
C VAL A 798 10.98 8.31 -2.12
N GLY A 799 9.97 9.02 -1.63
CA GLY A 799 9.86 10.49 -1.61
C GLY A 799 9.08 10.90 -0.36
N GLU A 800 8.90 12.18 -0.08
CA GLU A 800 8.27 12.62 1.18
C GLU A 800 6.96 13.34 0.92
N VAL A 801 6.05 13.26 1.89
CA VAL A 801 4.79 14.01 1.83
C VAL A 801 5.13 15.48 2.07
N PRO A 802 4.88 16.40 1.12
CA PRO A 802 5.04 17.81 1.39
C PRO A 802 3.95 18.21 2.39
N VAL A 803 4.34 18.69 3.58
CA VAL A 803 3.41 19.15 4.62
C VAL A 803 3.53 20.66 4.80
N LYS A 804 2.39 21.33 4.99
CA LYS A 804 2.30 22.69 5.53
C LYS A 804 1.24 22.77 6.61
N ASP A 805 1.37 23.78 7.47
CA ASP A 805 0.27 24.23 8.31
C ASP A 805 -0.78 24.97 7.47
N ASP A 806 -2.05 24.83 7.84
CA ASP A 806 -3.21 25.48 7.20
C ASP A 806 -3.05 27.00 7.01
N ARG A 807 -2.42 27.68 7.97
CA ARG A 807 -2.09 29.11 7.93
C ARG A 807 -1.03 29.50 6.88
N ASP A 808 -0.20 28.55 6.43
CA ASP A 808 0.91 28.77 5.49
C ASP A 808 0.60 28.30 4.05
N VAL A 809 -0.63 27.82 3.81
CA VAL A 809 -1.15 27.48 2.48
C VAL A 809 -1.36 28.76 1.68
N THR A 810 -0.71 28.84 0.51
CA THR A 810 -0.74 30.02 -0.35
C THR A 810 -1.73 29.86 -1.51
N ALA A 811 -2.09 30.98 -2.15
CA ALA A 811 -2.82 30.95 -3.43
C ALA A 811 -2.07 30.16 -4.53
N GLU A 812 -0.74 30.09 -4.46
CA GLU A 812 0.04 29.29 -5.41
C GLU A 812 -0.07 27.80 -5.13
N ASP A 813 -0.10 27.39 -3.86
CA ASP A 813 -0.35 25.98 -3.49
C ASP A 813 -1.73 25.54 -3.98
N ILE A 814 -2.77 26.35 -3.77
CA ILE A 814 -4.15 26.12 -4.25
C ILE A 814 -4.19 25.93 -5.77
N ARG A 815 -3.47 26.78 -6.52
CA ARG A 815 -3.43 26.77 -7.98
C ARG A 815 -2.63 25.60 -8.56
N THR A 816 -1.56 25.18 -7.89
CA THR A 816 -0.58 24.25 -8.45
C THR A 816 -0.69 22.82 -7.94
N LYS A 817 -1.25 22.59 -6.75
CA LYS A 817 -1.23 21.29 -6.05
C LYS A 817 -2.62 20.81 -5.65
N ASN A 818 -2.77 19.50 -5.56
CA ASN A 818 -3.90 18.88 -4.85
C ASN A 818 -3.71 19.09 -3.34
N LEU A 819 -4.77 19.49 -2.63
CA LEU A 819 -4.70 19.74 -1.18
C LEU A 819 -5.25 18.53 -0.41
N ILE A 820 -4.43 17.94 0.46
CA ILE A 820 -4.79 16.77 1.28
C ILE A 820 -4.98 17.27 2.72
N LEU A 821 -6.22 17.54 3.11
CA LEU A 821 -6.56 18.23 4.36
C LEU A 821 -6.82 17.24 5.48
N PHE A 822 -6.18 17.44 6.64
CA PHE A 822 -6.38 16.62 7.83
C PHE A 822 -7.03 17.40 8.97
N GLY A 823 -7.95 16.74 9.67
CA GLY A 823 -8.68 17.25 10.83
C GLY A 823 -10.16 17.51 10.55
N ASP A 824 -10.77 18.29 11.44
CA ASP A 824 -12.12 18.84 11.34
C ASP A 824 -12.10 20.37 11.06
N PRO A 825 -13.24 21.00 10.70
CA PRO A 825 -13.32 22.44 10.41
C PRO A 825 -13.06 23.38 11.61
N GLY A 826 -12.88 22.88 12.83
CA GLY A 826 -12.34 23.66 13.96
C GLY A 826 -10.82 23.66 13.98
N SER A 827 -10.22 22.50 13.68
CA SER A 827 -8.76 22.32 13.62
C SER A 827 -8.11 22.86 12.34
N ASN A 828 -8.79 22.85 11.20
CA ASN A 828 -8.17 23.15 9.90
C ASN A 828 -8.89 24.30 9.20
N ALA A 829 -8.26 25.48 9.16
CA ALA A 829 -8.84 26.71 8.63
C ALA A 829 -9.09 26.65 7.11
N VAL A 830 -8.25 25.93 6.36
CA VAL A 830 -8.42 25.73 4.91
C VAL A 830 -9.65 24.87 4.65
N LEU A 831 -9.83 23.76 5.39
CA LEU A 831 -11.06 22.95 5.35
C LEU A 831 -12.30 23.78 5.73
N ALA A 832 -12.23 24.56 6.81
CA ALA A 832 -13.32 25.42 7.27
C ALA A 832 -13.79 26.41 6.19
N SER A 833 -12.86 26.94 5.39
CA SER A 833 -13.17 27.89 4.31
C SER A 833 -13.94 27.28 3.13
N MET A 834 -13.91 25.95 2.96
CA MET A 834 -14.48 25.26 1.79
C MET A 834 -15.54 24.21 2.08
N VAL A 835 -15.69 23.74 3.33
CA VAL A 835 -16.56 22.59 3.66
C VAL A 835 -18.01 22.73 3.18
N ALA A 836 -18.55 23.96 3.15
CA ALA A 836 -19.89 24.27 2.67
C ALA A 836 -20.08 24.16 1.13
N ALA A 837 -18.99 24.05 0.36
CA ALA A 837 -18.99 23.87 -1.09
C ALA A 837 -18.64 22.43 -1.52
N LEU A 838 -18.42 21.52 -0.55
CA LEU A 838 -18.18 20.11 -0.77
C LEU A 838 -19.51 19.32 -0.62
N PRO A 839 -19.63 18.11 -1.19
CA PRO A 839 -20.89 17.33 -1.16
C PRO A 839 -21.21 16.70 0.22
N LEU A 840 -20.78 17.27 1.35
CA LEU A 840 -21.12 16.81 2.69
C LEU A 840 -21.70 17.94 3.57
N GLY A 841 -22.47 17.57 4.58
CA GLY A 841 -22.74 18.45 5.72
C GLY A 841 -21.83 18.09 6.89
N TRP A 842 -21.15 19.06 7.51
CA TRP A 842 -20.35 18.82 8.71
C TRP A 842 -20.61 19.90 9.76
N THR A 843 -21.18 19.51 10.89
CA THR A 843 -21.36 20.36 12.09
C THR A 843 -20.58 19.76 13.26
N ARG A 844 -20.54 20.46 14.40
CA ARG A 844 -19.94 19.94 15.63
C ARG A 844 -20.60 18.65 16.13
N GLU A 845 -21.85 18.41 15.77
CA GLU A 845 -22.66 17.28 16.24
C GLU A 845 -22.77 16.17 15.18
N THR A 846 -22.81 16.53 13.89
CA THR A 846 -23.13 15.57 12.83
C THR A 846 -22.24 15.70 11.59
N VAL A 847 -21.87 14.53 11.05
CA VAL A 847 -21.41 14.36 9.66
C VAL A 847 -22.59 13.83 8.86
N ALA A 848 -22.93 14.47 7.74
CA ALA A 848 -24.01 14.09 6.84
C ALA A 848 -23.46 13.78 5.44
N MET A 849 -23.68 12.56 4.96
CA MET A 849 -23.08 12.03 3.74
C MET A 849 -24.00 10.99 3.11
N ASN A 850 -24.26 11.07 1.81
CA ASN A 850 -25.17 10.18 1.06
C ASN A 850 -26.52 9.93 1.77
N ASP A 851 -27.27 11.00 2.07
CA ASP A 851 -28.53 11.02 2.85
C ASP A 851 -28.47 10.44 4.28
N GLN A 852 -27.33 9.94 4.72
CA GLN A 852 -27.11 9.37 6.06
C GLN A 852 -26.45 10.39 6.99
N ARG A 853 -26.58 10.17 8.30
CA ARG A 853 -26.05 11.03 9.36
C ARG A 853 -25.31 10.19 10.40
N TYR A 854 -24.18 10.72 10.84
CA TYR A 854 -23.23 10.10 11.76
C TYR A 854 -22.85 11.08 12.86
N ALA A 855 -22.51 10.57 14.04
CA ALA A 855 -22.04 11.39 15.15
C ALA A 855 -20.62 11.93 14.85
N ALA A 856 -20.44 13.25 14.92
CA ALA A 856 -19.20 13.91 14.45
C ALA A 856 -17.99 13.73 15.38
N ASP A 857 -18.18 13.19 16.58
CA ASP A 857 -17.16 12.79 17.55
C ASP A 857 -16.65 11.35 17.33
N GLU A 858 -17.51 10.48 16.80
CA GLU A 858 -17.21 9.06 16.53
C GLU A 858 -16.81 8.77 15.06
N HIS A 859 -17.00 9.73 14.14
CA HIS A 859 -16.85 9.50 12.70
C HIS A 859 -16.01 10.56 11.98
N LEU A 860 -15.16 10.10 11.06
CA LEU A 860 -14.27 10.90 10.23
C LEU A 860 -14.69 10.77 8.75
N PRO A 861 -15.13 11.84 8.08
CA PRO A 861 -15.43 11.82 6.65
C PRO A 861 -14.15 11.85 5.82
N VAL A 862 -14.14 11.04 4.77
CA VAL A 862 -13.06 10.91 3.78
C VAL A 862 -13.67 11.13 2.39
N LEU A 863 -13.06 11.97 1.56
CA LEU A 863 -13.47 12.13 0.16
C LEU A 863 -12.35 12.70 -0.72
N ILE A 864 -12.55 12.60 -2.02
CA ILE A 864 -11.89 13.40 -3.07
C ILE A 864 -12.93 14.22 -3.83
N HIS A 865 -12.62 15.48 -4.14
CA HIS A 865 -13.49 16.38 -4.92
C HIS A 865 -12.63 17.44 -5.63
N PRO A 866 -13.07 18.08 -6.72
CA PRO A 866 -12.43 19.29 -7.23
C PRO A 866 -12.33 20.37 -6.14
N ASN A 867 -11.21 21.08 -6.08
CA ASN A 867 -10.97 22.12 -5.09
C ASN A 867 -11.80 23.37 -5.41
N PRO A 868 -12.76 23.78 -4.55
CA PRO A 868 -13.68 24.89 -4.83
C PRO A 868 -13.09 26.27 -4.51
N LEU A 869 -11.86 26.35 -4.00
CA LEU A 869 -11.18 27.63 -3.77
C LEU A 869 -10.79 28.32 -5.09
N ALA A 870 -10.72 29.65 -5.06
CA ALA A 870 -10.36 30.46 -6.22
C ALA A 870 -9.00 30.03 -6.81
N GLY A 871 -8.97 29.72 -8.10
CA GLY A 871 -7.79 29.19 -8.81
C GLY A 871 -7.53 27.69 -8.61
N GLY A 872 -8.27 27.01 -7.75
CA GLY A 872 -8.11 25.57 -7.45
C GLY A 872 -8.90 24.62 -8.35
N ALA A 873 -9.75 25.12 -9.25
CA ALA A 873 -10.72 24.29 -9.99
C ALA A 873 -10.12 23.15 -10.84
N ASP A 874 -8.84 23.24 -11.22
CA ASP A 874 -8.06 22.21 -11.93
C ASP A 874 -7.27 21.26 -10.99
N ARG A 875 -7.54 21.28 -9.67
CA ARG A 875 -6.88 20.47 -8.64
C ARG A 875 -7.91 19.80 -7.74
N TYR A 876 -7.47 18.75 -7.06
CA TYR A 876 -8.29 18.08 -6.04
C TYR A 876 -8.16 18.73 -4.67
N VAL A 877 -9.21 18.56 -3.86
CA VAL A 877 -9.10 18.44 -2.42
C VAL A 877 -9.38 16.99 -2.02
N VAL A 878 -8.61 16.47 -1.06
CA VAL A 878 -8.84 15.18 -0.39
C VAL A 878 -8.99 15.44 1.11
N LEU A 879 -9.93 14.79 1.77
CA LEU A 879 -10.14 14.89 3.22
C LEU A 879 -9.68 13.62 3.94
N ASN A 880 -8.89 13.78 5.01
CA ASN A 880 -8.61 12.76 6.03
C ASN A 880 -8.16 11.39 5.51
N SER A 881 -7.38 11.37 4.43
CA SER A 881 -6.82 10.16 3.84
C SER A 881 -5.54 10.47 3.09
N GLY A 882 -4.53 9.62 3.29
CA GLY A 882 -3.46 9.45 2.31
C GLY A 882 -3.94 8.58 1.13
N HIS A 883 -2.99 7.90 0.47
CA HIS A 883 -3.33 6.78 -0.39
C HIS A 883 -4.06 5.68 0.39
N THR A 884 -4.97 4.98 -0.27
CA THR A 884 -5.97 4.12 0.40
C THR A 884 -5.52 2.66 0.50
N PHE A 885 -4.59 2.22 -0.34
CA PHE A 885 -3.88 0.95 -0.12
C PHE A 885 -2.98 1.04 1.13
N GLY A 886 -3.08 0.05 2.01
CA GLY A 886 -2.30 -0.02 3.26
C GLY A 886 -0.94 -0.71 3.09
N GLU A 887 -0.13 -0.71 4.16
CA GLU A 887 1.25 -1.24 4.15
C GLU A 887 1.35 -2.69 3.66
N ALA A 888 0.37 -3.54 3.98
CA ALA A 888 0.35 -4.94 3.53
C ALA A 888 0.32 -5.10 2.00
N ALA A 889 -0.17 -4.10 1.26
CA ALA A 889 -0.07 -4.06 -0.20
C ALA A 889 1.34 -3.64 -0.65
N SER A 890 1.84 -2.54 -0.08
CA SER A 890 3.12 -1.90 -0.43
C SER A 890 4.36 -2.71 -0.04
N SER A 891 4.26 -3.52 1.02
CA SER A 891 5.30 -4.43 1.52
C SER A 891 5.29 -5.82 0.87
N SER A 892 4.26 -6.12 0.07
CA SER A 892 4.16 -7.36 -0.70
C SER A 892 4.66 -7.13 -2.13
N VAL A 893 4.37 -8.09 -3.02
CA VAL A 893 4.48 -7.88 -4.46
C VAL A 893 3.36 -6.98 -4.97
N ALA A 894 3.74 -6.04 -5.84
CA ALA A 894 2.98 -4.89 -6.33
C ALA A 894 1.50 -5.03 -6.73
N TYR A 895 0.99 -6.22 -7.03
CA TYR A 895 -0.34 -6.39 -7.61
C TYR A 895 -1.48 -5.96 -6.67
N LEU A 896 -1.21 -5.86 -5.37
CA LEU A 896 -2.17 -5.38 -4.35
C LEU A 896 -2.31 -3.86 -4.26
N ASN A 897 -1.46 -3.11 -4.97
CA ASN A 897 -1.53 -1.64 -5.03
C ASN A 897 -2.66 -1.23 -5.98
N TYR A 898 -3.88 -1.20 -5.45
CA TYR A 898 -5.08 -0.66 -6.08
C TYR A 898 -5.90 0.09 -5.01
N ALA A 899 -6.74 1.03 -5.44
CA ALA A 899 -7.56 1.83 -4.54
C ALA A 899 -8.46 0.93 -3.66
N ARG A 900 -8.51 1.21 -2.36
CA ARG A 900 -9.34 0.53 -1.37
C ARG A 900 -10.62 1.28 -1.05
N LEU A 901 -10.69 2.56 -1.41
CA LEU A 901 -11.89 3.37 -1.32
C LEU A 901 -12.25 3.88 -2.72
N GLY A 902 -13.51 4.31 -2.88
CA GLY A 902 -13.95 5.02 -4.08
C GLY A 902 -13.60 6.50 -4.01
N ASP A 903 -14.57 7.34 -4.32
CA ASP A 903 -14.42 8.80 -4.19
C ASP A 903 -14.72 9.30 -2.77
N TRP A 904 -15.46 8.54 -1.96
CA TRP A 904 -15.82 8.94 -0.60
C TRP A 904 -16.03 7.76 0.34
N ALA A 905 -15.86 8.01 1.64
CA ALA A 905 -16.16 7.09 2.73
C ALA A 905 -16.42 7.82 4.06
N VAL A 906 -17.07 7.13 4.99
CA VAL A 906 -17.18 7.53 6.40
C VAL A 906 -16.52 6.45 7.25
N ARG A 907 -15.52 6.82 8.05
CA ARG A 907 -14.80 5.92 8.96
C ARG A 907 -15.29 6.13 10.39
N HIS A 908 -15.65 5.05 11.10
CA HIS A 908 -15.90 5.09 12.54
C HIS A 908 -14.58 4.88 13.29
N LEU A 909 -14.27 5.69 14.30
CA LEU A 909 -12.93 5.72 14.92
C LEU A 909 -12.51 4.38 15.56
N GLY A 910 -13.46 3.60 16.07
CA GLY A 910 -13.22 2.26 16.63
C GLY A 910 -13.32 1.09 15.65
N GLN A 911 -13.38 1.32 14.33
CA GLN A 911 -13.53 0.26 13.33
C GLN A 911 -12.48 0.36 12.21
N SER A 912 -12.01 -0.79 11.70
CA SER A 912 -11.02 -0.83 10.61
C SER A 912 -11.64 -0.63 9.22
N ALA A 913 -12.90 -1.02 9.04
CA ALA A 913 -13.64 -0.84 7.79
C ALA A 913 -14.46 0.46 7.83
N PRO A 914 -14.69 1.12 6.68
CA PRO A 914 -15.62 2.25 6.60
C PRO A 914 -17.07 1.77 6.83
N VAL A 915 -17.87 2.60 7.51
CA VAL A 915 -19.31 2.32 7.75
C VAL A 915 -20.17 2.64 6.52
N ALA A 916 -19.68 3.52 5.65
CA ALA A 916 -20.20 3.75 4.30
C ALA A 916 -19.07 4.18 3.36
N VAL A 917 -19.19 3.86 2.08
CA VAL A 917 -18.19 4.12 1.04
C VAL A 917 -18.85 4.07 -0.34
N GLY A 918 -18.41 4.91 -1.27
CA GLY A 918 -19.00 4.99 -2.60
C GLY A 918 -18.14 5.73 -3.62
N HIS A 919 -18.71 5.85 -4.81
CA HIS A 919 -18.16 6.59 -5.95
C HIS A 919 -19.16 7.65 -6.35
N PHE A 920 -18.70 8.84 -6.72
CA PHE A 920 -19.54 9.87 -7.31
C PHE A 920 -19.76 9.62 -8.81
N ASP A 921 -20.89 10.12 -9.31
CA ASP A 921 -21.26 10.13 -10.72
C ASP A 921 -20.40 11.11 -11.56
N GLU A 922 -20.78 11.32 -12.83
CA GLU A 922 -20.09 12.30 -13.69
C GLU A 922 -20.19 13.74 -13.15
N ALA A 923 -21.22 14.08 -12.37
CA ALA A 923 -21.47 15.42 -11.83
C ALA A 923 -20.96 15.60 -10.38
N TRP A 924 -20.09 14.71 -9.90
CA TRP A 924 -19.59 14.69 -8.50
C TRP A 924 -20.71 14.54 -7.45
N SER A 925 -21.82 13.91 -7.81
CA SER A 925 -22.97 13.61 -6.95
C SER A 925 -23.05 12.13 -6.57
N TYR A 926 -23.80 11.80 -5.50
CA TYR A 926 -23.91 10.45 -4.90
C TYR A 926 -24.60 9.41 -5.79
#